data_AF-A0A421CDY6-F1
#
_entry.id   AF-A0A421CDY6-F1
#
_cell.length_a   1.000
_cell.length_b   1.000
_cell.length_c   1.000
_cell.angle_alpha   90.00
_cell.angle_beta   90.00
_cell.angle_gamma   90.00
#
_symmetry.space_group_name_H-M   'P 1'
#
loop_
_entity.id
_entity.type
_entity.pdbx_description
1 polymer ?
#
loop_
_entity_poly.entity_id
_entity_poly.type
_entity_poly.pdbx_seq_one_letter_code
_entity_poly.pdbx_strand_id
1 'polypeptide(L)'
;MAVERGKYWLRHIVLIVIVVVVLFPMVWLVSTSIRRDQAAFSSNLFSSRVTFQHYRNLLFPERSVGRLILDLQSATYATGDYRGRSQEDLKKTVERYLAKFDSLMDESVDKVAAVEEGTTSIENALIDKESKIIEEMNELRLKDKNLFEERLKEIGDVGEVKTAYAIGEILQTTSPSLEGDYRFYLDLLGERAAPISDSLERYRELYDEVFVHRNETLSAIETLEFENKVEVVHSLESIQNYISLSEIDYSEWRKVEWLRVINRYLRDVESSLPEDRAAELSRTRTSLYDSFKSAGEAWEAATAAAESVSEELSSLAGEAFGAKYYEYIEANERLSVVESKIESAKKSLVVSESALAELEDSLQVAMPTLVSETRKLSALILPLQIVISKGIENRTAVTEAKLTASLNEVIFARETIDTVQGQLSEMENVRELSAVLSELSGEMAWFSDNRETLSSASGNSEVSNGIDVINTALSNLSRILPVLKASVSEYVEVSENTTELRAELKSLEEESELLDEKISSLQEEADIAEDEYAKALEAINVRTAMLSVEEEINSLDEARDYVLSLTDVLNDYFKIRSSNRYRALAWYDDFARANVEAKEGTDLLNQLISSMRSMKYELALKVNNYIDLRFLGTSVTLEDFGKMQETYNSLFQQVNAKYQRASRLISDLIEKPASYSSSYSEDLREIDKALFRTNQIWAQKESTYFYFVRWLLNSVIVALSVSLISVAVASLAAYPFSRMRFRGRKQGLLGLLLIQMFPTIMFMVALYALLQFMGSVIPFLGLNTLGGLIFAYSGGIAFNIWLIKGYYDTISNSLEEAAMIDGATKFQAFSKVILPLARPILAVVAILTFMNIFNEYLIARILLQDMNKWTYAVGLWQFSGRFETSWGPFTAAALIGAVPMVIFFLVLQDYIVGGLTQGGVKE
;
A
#
# COMPACT_ATOMS: atom_id res chain seq x y z
N MET A 1 22.91 6.14 -58.12
CA MET A 1 21.78 6.99 -57.68
C MET A 1 20.55 6.19 -57.19
N ALA A 2 20.70 4.93 -56.74
CA ALA A 2 19.57 4.10 -56.24
C ALA A 2 19.81 3.48 -54.85
N VAL A 3 20.95 3.72 -54.19
CA VAL A 3 21.32 3.08 -52.90
C VAL A 3 21.00 3.96 -51.68
N GLU A 4 20.64 5.24 -51.86
CA GLU A 4 20.43 6.15 -50.73
C GLU A 4 19.01 6.20 -50.17
N ARG A 5 17.97 5.73 -50.87
CA ARG A 5 16.58 5.81 -50.35
C ARG A 5 16.29 4.83 -49.20
N GLY A 6 17.05 3.74 -49.08
CA GLY A 6 16.83 2.68 -48.09
C GLY A 6 17.25 3.00 -46.66
N LYS A 7 17.92 4.14 -46.37
CA LYS A 7 18.35 4.53 -45.01
C LYS A 7 17.54 5.67 -44.39
N TYR A 8 16.66 6.32 -45.16
CA TYR A 8 15.85 7.42 -44.63
C TYR A 8 14.67 6.92 -43.80
N TRP A 9 14.05 5.79 -44.12
CA TRP A 9 12.90 5.28 -43.35
C TRP A 9 13.27 5.00 -41.89
N LEU A 10 14.46 4.45 -41.62
CA LEU A 10 14.95 4.24 -40.25
C LEU A 10 15.12 5.57 -39.49
N ARG A 11 15.64 6.61 -40.15
CA ARG A 11 15.73 7.96 -39.56
C ARG A 11 14.36 8.55 -39.28
N HIS A 12 13.39 8.36 -40.17
CA HIS A 12 12.02 8.83 -39.95
C HIS A 12 11.35 8.06 -38.81
N ILE A 13 11.56 6.74 -38.70
CA ILE A 13 11.08 5.96 -37.54
C ILE A 13 11.69 6.48 -36.25
N VAL A 14 13.02 6.68 -36.20
CA VAL A 14 13.69 7.23 -35.02
C VAL A 14 13.15 8.63 -34.70
N LEU A 15 12.94 9.50 -35.69
CA LEU A 15 12.35 10.82 -35.49
C LEU A 15 10.90 10.73 -35.00
N ILE A 16 10.09 9.82 -35.53
CA ILE A 16 8.71 9.60 -35.09
C ILE A 16 8.71 9.12 -33.63
N VAL A 17 9.56 8.16 -33.28
CA VAL A 17 9.70 7.67 -31.89
C VAL A 17 10.12 8.81 -30.97
N ILE A 18 11.11 9.62 -31.36
CA ILE A 18 11.53 10.80 -30.59
C ILE A 18 10.35 11.78 -30.43
N VAL A 19 9.61 12.07 -31.51
CA VAL A 19 8.44 12.95 -31.45
C VAL A 19 7.38 12.40 -30.50
N VAL A 20 7.09 11.10 -30.55
CA VAL A 20 6.13 10.45 -29.64
C VAL A 20 6.62 10.57 -28.19
N VAL A 21 7.89 10.27 -27.90
CA VAL A 21 8.47 10.37 -26.55
C VAL A 21 8.45 11.81 -26.04
N VAL A 22 8.74 12.79 -26.90
CA VAL A 22 8.74 14.22 -26.54
C VAL A 22 7.32 14.77 -26.35
N LEU A 23 6.36 14.34 -27.15
CA LEU A 23 4.97 14.81 -27.07
C LEU A 23 4.15 14.07 -26.01
N PHE A 24 4.51 12.84 -25.64
CA PHE A 24 3.75 12.04 -24.70
C PHE A 24 3.50 12.76 -23.35
N PRO A 25 4.50 13.39 -22.70
CA PRO A 25 4.25 14.16 -21.48
C PRO A 25 3.26 15.31 -21.68
N MET A 26 3.27 15.98 -22.83
CA MET A 26 2.34 17.06 -23.14
C MET A 26 0.92 16.53 -23.36
N VAL A 27 0.78 15.41 -24.09
CA VAL A 27 -0.52 14.75 -24.30
C VAL A 27 -1.08 14.25 -22.98
N TRP A 28 -0.26 13.63 -22.13
CA TRP A 28 -0.63 13.19 -20.80
C TRP A 28 -1.08 14.37 -19.94
N LEU A 29 -0.30 15.46 -19.92
CA LEU A 29 -0.60 16.64 -19.11
C LEU A 29 -1.92 17.31 -19.53
N VAL A 30 -2.15 17.47 -20.84
CA VAL A 30 -3.43 17.97 -21.37
C VAL A 30 -4.57 17.03 -21.04
N SER A 31 -4.39 15.72 -21.26
CA SER A 31 -5.42 14.72 -20.98
C SER A 31 -5.81 14.73 -19.50
N THR A 32 -4.85 14.65 -18.58
CA THR A 32 -5.06 14.66 -17.13
C THR A 32 -5.76 15.94 -16.65
N SER A 33 -5.44 17.09 -17.26
CA SER A 33 -6.04 18.38 -16.87
C SER A 33 -7.54 18.50 -17.15
N ILE A 34 -8.06 17.70 -18.08
CA ILE A 34 -9.47 17.72 -18.50
C ILE A 34 -10.26 16.50 -18.00
N ARG A 35 -9.69 15.67 -17.12
CA ARG A 35 -10.40 14.52 -16.55
C ARG A 35 -11.18 14.92 -15.32
N ARG A 36 -12.15 14.08 -14.93
CA ARG A 36 -12.87 14.21 -13.65
C ARG A 36 -12.14 13.52 -12.49
N ASP A 37 -11.28 12.54 -12.76
CA ASP A 37 -10.51 11.82 -11.75
C ASP A 37 -9.21 12.58 -11.38
N GLN A 38 -8.64 12.23 -10.22
CA GLN A 38 -7.39 12.83 -9.73
C GLN A 38 -6.19 11.88 -9.86
N ALA A 39 -6.37 10.72 -10.49
CA ALA A 39 -5.33 9.71 -10.63
C ALA A 39 -4.22 10.17 -11.58
N ALA A 40 -2.97 9.79 -11.27
CA ALA A 40 -1.81 10.06 -12.14
C ALA A 40 -1.91 9.30 -13.47
N PHE A 41 -2.41 8.06 -13.42
CA PHE A 41 -2.56 7.16 -14.54
C PHE A 41 -3.95 6.55 -14.51
N SER A 42 -4.56 6.42 -15.68
CA SER A 42 -5.83 5.71 -15.86
C SER A 42 -5.65 4.66 -16.95
N SER A 43 -6.57 3.70 -16.99
CA SER A 43 -6.62 2.64 -18.01
C SER A 43 -6.64 3.19 -19.44
N ASN A 44 -7.26 4.35 -19.67
CA ASN A 44 -7.34 5.00 -20.98
C ASN A 44 -6.48 6.27 -21.06
N LEU A 45 -5.78 6.49 -22.18
CA LEU A 45 -4.99 7.72 -22.38
C LEU A 45 -5.87 8.98 -22.50
N PHE A 46 -7.10 8.84 -23.03
CA PHE A 46 -8.10 9.92 -23.05
C PHE A 46 -9.29 9.49 -22.20
N SER A 47 -9.72 10.37 -21.30
CA SER A 47 -10.92 10.09 -20.49
C SER A 47 -12.17 10.24 -21.36
N SER A 48 -13.10 9.31 -21.21
CA SER A 48 -14.48 9.45 -21.70
C SER A 48 -15.24 10.58 -21.01
N ARG A 49 -14.76 11.04 -19.85
CA ARG A 49 -15.41 12.03 -18.96
C ARG A 49 -14.67 13.36 -18.97
N VAL A 50 -14.67 14.03 -20.13
CA VAL A 50 -14.02 15.33 -20.31
C VAL A 50 -14.73 16.42 -19.48
N THR A 51 -13.97 17.24 -18.77
CA THR A 51 -14.44 18.39 -17.99
C THR A 51 -13.41 19.52 -17.97
N PHE A 52 -13.87 20.76 -17.89
CA PHE A 52 -13.00 21.94 -17.66
C PHE A 52 -13.06 22.40 -16.19
N GLN A 53 -13.52 21.54 -15.28
CA GLN A 53 -13.75 21.94 -13.89
C GLN A 53 -12.47 22.37 -13.16
N HIS A 54 -11.33 21.72 -13.43
CA HIS A 54 -10.06 22.12 -12.82
C HIS A 54 -9.67 23.55 -13.20
N TYR A 55 -9.80 23.91 -14.48
CA TYR A 55 -9.59 25.28 -14.97
C TYR A 55 -10.56 26.28 -14.34
N ARG A 56 -11.86 25.94 -14.28
CA ARG A 56 -12.86 26.79 -13.63
C ARG A 56 -12.55 26.98 -12.15
N ASN A 57 -12.18 25.93 -11.43
CA ASN A 57 -11.82 26.01 -10.02
C ASN A 57 -10.57 26.88 -9.76
N LEU A 58 -9.62 26.90 -10.68
CA LEU A 58 -8.40 27.71 -10.54
C LEU A 58 -8.62 29.19 -10.88
N LEU A 59 -9.39 29.47 -11.93
CA LEU A 59 -9.63 30.84 -12.41
C LEU A 59 -10.80 31.53 -11.68
N PHE A 60 -11.85 30.76 -11.37
CA PHE A 60 -13.09 31.22 -10.76
C PHE A 60 -13.51 30.27 -9.61
N PRO A 61 -12.71 30.20 -8.53
CA PRO A 61 -12.97 29.28 -7.42
C PRO A 61 -14.30 29.59 -6.72
N GLU A 62 -15.25 28.65 -6.80
CA GLU A 62 -16.46 28.64 -5.97
C GLU A 62 -16.16 27.99 -4.62
N ARG A 63 -16.65 28.58 -3.52
CA ARG A 63 -16.52 28.00 -2.18
C ARG A 63 -17.45 26.79 -2.03
N SER A 64 -16.88 25.68 -1.55
CA SER A 64 -17.67 24.53 -1.10
C SER A 64 -18.14 24.71 0.34
N VAL A 65 -19.08 23.86 0.78
CA VAL A 65 -19.62 23.86 2.14
C VAL A 65 -18.49 23.72 3.17
N GLY A 66 -17.61 22.72 3.02
CA GLY A 66 -16.46 22.54 3.91
C GLY A 66 -15.56 23.77 3.98
N ARG A 67 -15.35 24.46 2.84
CA ARG A 67 -14.56 25.71 2.81
C ARG A 67 -15.29 26.88 3.46
N LEU A 68 -16.61 27.01 3.29
CA LEU A 68 -17.40 28.07 3.90
C LEU A 68 -17.36 27.98 5.43
N ILE A 69 -17.38 26.77 6.01
CA ILE A 69 -17.27 26.58 7.46
C ILE A 69 -15.94 27.18 7.98
N LEU A 70 -14.83 26.87 7.30
CA LEU A 70 -13.50 27.41 7.64
C LEU A 70 -13.41 28.93 7.44
N ASP A 71 -13.99 29.44 6.36
CA ASP A 71 -14.00 30.88 6.06
C ASP A 71 -14.87 31.66 7.05
N LEU A 72 -16.02 31.11 7.47
CA LEU A 72 -16.87 31.67 8.52
C LEU A 72 -16.15 31.70 9.87
N GLN A 73 -15.48 30.62 10.25
CA GLN A 73 -14.67 30.55 11.46
C GLN A 73 -13.56 31.61 11.44
N SER A 74 -12.83 31.70 10.33
CA SER A 74 -11.72 32.65 10.16
C SER A 74 -12.19 34.10 10.14
N ALA A 75 -13.34 34.39 9.53
CA ALA A 75 -13.94 35.73 9.52
C ALA A 75 -14.43 36.14 10.91
N THR A 76 -15.12 35.24 11.61
CA THR A 76 -15.62 35.47 12.98
C THR A 76 -14.45 35.74 13.93
N TYR A 77 -13.40 34.93 13.83
CA TYR A 77 -12.17 35.12 14.60
C TYR A 77 -11.17 36.05 13.94
N ALA A 78 -11.55 36.84 12.91
CA ALA A 78 -10.68 37.72 12.11
C ALA A 78 -9.21 37.29 12.09
N THR A 79 -9.00 36.04 11.71
CA THR A 79 -7.69 35.41 11.52
C THR A 79 -7.38 35.34 10.02
N GLY A 80 -6.13 35.01 9.66
CA GLY A 80 -5.70 34.94 8.26
C GLY A 80 -6.00 36.23 7.48
N ASP A 81 -6.69 36.08 6.34
CA ASP A 81 -7.07 37.18 5.43
C ASP A 81 -8.06 38.20 5.99
N TYR A 82 -8.64 37.90 7.16
CA TYR A 82 -9.60 38.77 7.84
C TYR A 82 -8.94 39.62 8.92
N ARG A 83 -7.65 39.38 9.23
CA ARG A 83 -6.90 40.15 10.21
C ARG A 83 -6.83 41.63 9.80
N GLY A 84 -7.17 42.53 10.73
CA GLY A 84 -7.11 43.97 10.51
C GLY A 84 -8.29 44.58 9.73
N ARG A 85 -9.30 43.77 9.35
CA ARG A 85 -10.56 44.30 8.77
C ARG A 85 -11.41 44.98 9.83
N SER A 86 -12.25 45.93 9.40
CA SER A 86 -13.19 46.59 10.30
C SER A 86 -14.31 45.64 10.77
N GLN A 87 -14.90 45.94 11.92
CA GLN A 87 -16.02 45.17 12.49
C GLN A 87 -17.20 45.05 11.51
N GLU A 88 -17.55 46.16 10.87
CA GLU A 88 -18.65 46.24 9.90
C GLU A 88 -18.37 45.37 8.65
N ASP A 89 -17.12 45.39 8.16
CA ASP A 89 -16.73 44.56 7.01
C ASP A 89 -16.80 43.06 7.33
N LEU A 90 -16.45 42.68 8.56
CA LEU A 90 -16.52 41.29 9.01
C LEU A 90 -17.95 40.80 9.13
N LYS A 91 -18.84 41.60 9.73
CA LYS A 91 -20.28 41.28 9.81
C LYS A 91 -20.89 41.05 8.42
N LYS A 92 -20.67 41.99 7.49
CA LYS A 92 -21.12 41.85 6.09
C LYS A 92 -20.54 40.63 5.38
N THR A 93 -19.30 40.29 5.69
CA THR A 93 -18.64 39.10 5.12
C THR A 93 -19.28 37.82 5.64
N VAL A 94 -19.51 37.73 6.94
CA VAL A 94 -20.16 36.58 7.58
C VAL A 94 -21.60 36.41 7.07
N GLU A 95 -22.38 37.49 7.00
CA GLU A 95 -23.74 37.46 6.44
C GLU A 95 -23.76 36.92 5.00
N ARG A 96 -22.81 37.36 4.16
CA ARG A 96 -22.67 36.87 2.79
C ARG A 96 -22.34 35.37 2.74
N TYR A 97 -21.50 34.90 3.65
CA TYR A 97 -21.13 33.48 3.72
C TYR A 97 -22.28 32.61 4.24
N LEU A 98 -23.05 33.09 5.22
CA LEU A 98 -24.27 32.41 5.67
C LEU A 98 -25.30 32.31 4.54
N ALA A 99 -25.54 33.40 3.80
CA ALA A 99 -26.44 33.39 2.65
C ALA A 99 -25.96 32.45 1.54
N LYS A 100 -24.63 32.40 1.29
CA LYS A 100 -24.07 31.46 0.32
C LYS A 100 -24.18 30.01 0.79
N PHE A 101 -24.04 29.76 2.09
CA PHE A 101 -24.25 28.44 2.69
C PHE A 101 -25.68 27.96 2.42
N ASP A 102 -26.69 28.80 2.65
CA ASP A 102 -28.10 28.48 2.36
C ASP A 102 -28.33 28.13 0.89
N SER A 103 -27.82 28.97 -0.02
CA SER A 103 -27.90 28.69 -1.46
C SER A 103 -27.28 27.35 -1.87
N LEU A 104 -26.19 26.92 -1.22
CA LEU A 104 -25.57 25.61 -1.49
C LEU A 104 -26.37 24.45 -0.88
N MET A 105 -27.03 24.67 0.27
CA MET A 105 -27.92 23.68 0.85
C MET A 105 -29.16 23.48 -0.02
N ASP A 106 -29.73 24.55 -0.58
CA ASP A 106 -30.87 24.47 -1.50
C ASP A 106 -30.47 23.77 -2.81
N GLU A 107 -29.33 24.16 -3.41
CA GLU A 107 -28.81 23.48 -4.60
C GLU A 107 -28.53 21.99 -4.36
N SER A 108 -28.09 21.62 -3.14
CA SER A 108 -27.86 20.21 -2.79
C SER A 108 -29.16 19.41 -2.73
N VAL A 109 -30.25 20.01 -2.24
CA VAL A 109 -31.58 19.38 -2.24
C VAL A 109 -32.05 19.14 -3.67
N ASP A 110 -31.85 20.10 -4.58
CA ASP A 110 -32.19 19.91 -5.99
C ASP A 110 -31.38 18.77 -6.64
N LYS A 111 -30.10 18.59 -6.26
CA LYS A 111 -29.28 17.48 -6.77
C LYS A 111 -29.64 16.13 -6.18
N VAL A 112 -30.06 16.10 -4.92
CA VAL A 112 -30.65 14.91 -4.32
C VAL A 112 -31.90 14.50 -5.08
N ALA A 113 -32.84 15.43 -5.29
CA ALA A 113 -34.08 15.15 -6.03
C ALA A 113 -33.80 14.62 -7.45
N ALA A 114 -32.85 15.22 -8.17
CA ALA A 114 -32.48 14.74 -9.51
C ALA A 114 -31.90 13.30 -9.52
N VAL A 115 -31.16 12.92 -8.47
CA VAL A 115 -30.65 11.54 -8.33
C VAL A 115 -31.82 10.60 -8.05
N GLU A 116 -32.67 10.92 -7.07
CA GLU A 116 -33.83 10.10 -6.67
C GLU A 116 -34.84 9.93 -7.82
N GLU A 117 -35.21 11.02 -8.50
CA GLU A 117 -36.13 10.99 -9.63
C GLU A 117 -35.56 10.17 -10.79
N GLY A 118 -34.27 10.36 -11.11
CA GLY A 118 -33.60 9.64 -12.18
C GLY A 118 -33.48 8.14 -11.91
N THR A 119 -33.06 7.75 -10.70
CA THR A 119 -32.93 6.33 -10.38
C THR A 119 -34.29 5.65 -10.27
N THR A 120 -35.29 6.30 -9.68
CA THR A 120 -36.66 5.79 -9.57
C THR A 120 -37.32 5.64 -10.94
N SER A 121 -37.09 6.59 -11.87
CA SER A 121 -37.54 6.50 -13.27
C SER A 121 -37.04 5.22 -13.94
N ILE A 122 -35.73 4.97 -13.85
CA ILE A 122 -35.11 3.79 -14.47
C ILE A 122 -35.55 2.51 -13.77
N GLU A 123 -35.57 2.48 -12.44
CA GLU A 123 -35.99 1.31 -11.65
C GLU A 123 -37.41 0.86 -12.01
N ASN A 124 -38.37 1.78 -12.05
CA ASN A 124 -39.75 1.48 -12.46
C ASN A 124 -39.84 0.96 -13.90
N ALA A 125 -39.03 1.51 -14.81
CA ALA A 125 -39.00 1.09 -16.20
C ALA A 125 -38.32 -0.28 -16.42
N LEU A 126 -37.45 -0.70 -15.49
CA LEU A 126 -36.74 -1.98 -15.55
C LEU A 126 -37.62 -3.16 -15.12
N ILE A 127 -38.61 -2.95 -14.26
CA ILE A 127 -39.60 -3.99 -13.88
C ILE A 127 -40.28 -4.55 -15.14
N ASP A 128 -40.60 -3.70 -16.11
CA ASP A 128 -41.22 -4.10 -17.39
C ASP A 128 -40.23 -4.74 -18.40
N LYS A 129 -38.95 -4.91 -18.04
CA LYS A 129 -37.89 -5.47 -18.90
C LYS A 129 -37.36 -6.81 -18.44
N GLU A 130 -37.74 -7.30 -17.27
CA GLU A 130 -37.27 -8.59 -16.76
C GLU A 130 -37.57 -9.73 -17.73
N SER A 131 -38.80 -9.80 -18.25
CA SER A 131 -39.18 -10.84 -19.23
C SER A 131 -38.34 -10.78 -20.51
N LYS A 132 -37.95 -9.57 -20.95
CA LYS A 132 -37.10 -9.39 -22.13
C LYS A 132 -35.66 -9.82 -21.86
N ILE A 133 -35.14 -9.55 -20.65
CA ILE A 133 -33.81 -10.00 -20.24
C ILE A 133 -33.78 -11.53 -20.21
N ILE A 134 -34.80 -12.16 -19.63
CA ILE A 134 -34.94 -13.62 -19.57
C ILE A 134 -35.02 -14.22 -20.99
N GLU A 135 -35.76 -13.60 -21.91
CA GLU A 135 -35.82 -14.01 -23.32
C GLU A 135 -34.43 -13.95 -23.98
N GLU A 136 -33.71 -12.83 -23.85
CA GLU A 136 -32.36 -12.67 -24.38
C GLU A 136 -31.35 -13.66 -23.75
N MET A 137 -31.50 -13.96 -22.45
CA MET A 137 -30.69 -14.96 -21.76
C MET A 137 -30.96 -16.37 -22.28
N ASN A 138 -32.21 -16.74 -22.53
CA ASN A 138 -32.55 -18.04 -23.13
C ASN A 138 -32.05 -18.16 -24.58
N GLU A 139 -32.08 -17.08 -25.37
CA GLU A 139 -31.46 -17.08 -26.71
C GLU A 139 -29.94 -17.29 -26.64
N LEU A 140 -29.26 -16.66 -25.67
CA LEU A 140 -27.84 -16.87 -25.44
C LEU A 140 -27.55 -18.28 -24.95
N ARG A 141 -28.38 -18.83 -24.06
CA ARG A 141 -28.30 -20.21 -23.57
C ARG A 141 -28.30 -21.22 -24.70
N LEU A 142 -29.18 -21.06 -25.69
CA LEU A 142 -29.17 -21.94 -26.87
C LEU A 142 -27.92 -21.79 -27.74
N LYS A 143 -27.30 -20.61 -27.77
CA LYS A 143 -25.99 -20.41 -28.45
C LYS A 143 -24.85 -21.04 -27.66
N ASP A 144 -24.88 -20.95 -26.33
CA ASP A 144 -23.94 -21.63 -25.44
C ASP A 144 -24.06 -23.15 -25.57
N LYS A 145 -25.28 -23.68 -25.71
CA LYS A 145 -25.51 -25.10 -26.01
C LYS A 145 -24.75 -25.55 -27.25
N ASN A 146 -24.96 -24.85 -28.37
CA ASN A 146 -24.29 -25.18 -29.63
C ASN A 146 -22.76 -25.08 -29.51
N LEU A 147 -22.27 -24.08 -28.76
CA LEU A 147 -20.84 -23.88 -28.53
C LEU A 147 -20.22 -25.05 -27.75
N PHE A 148 -20.86 -25.48 -26.66
CA PHE A 148 -20.41 -26.63 -25.88
C PHE A 148 -20.51 -27.94 -26.66
N GLU A 149 -21.58 -28.15 -27.44
CA GLU A 149 -21.72 -29.32 -28.32
C GLU A 149 -20.64 -29.38 -29.41
N GLU A 150 -20.25 -28.24 -29.99
CA GLU A 150 -19.15 -28.16 -30.94
C GLU A 150 -17.81 -28.49 -30.27
N ARG A 151 -17.57 -27.93 -29.06
CA ARG A 151 -16.35 -28.18 -28.32
C ARG A 151 -16.19 -29.64 -27.89
N LEU A 152 -17.26 -30.29 -27.43
CA LEU A 152 -17.22 -31.72 -27.11
C LEU A 152 -16.93 -32.59 -28.34
N LYS A 153 -17.38 -32.18 -29.53
CA LYS A 153 -17.01 -32.87 -30.78
C LYS A 153 -15.54 -32.68 -31.15
N GLU A 154 -14.96 -31.52 -30.85
CA GLU A 154 -13.53 -31.24 -31.06
C GLU A 154 -12.63 -32.04 -30.11
N ILE A 155 -13.01 -32.13 -28.83
CA ILE A 155 -12.28 -32.90 -27.82
C ILE A 155 -12.32 -34.39 -28.16
N GLY A 156 -13.47 -34.89 -28.63
CA GLY A 156 -13.66 -36.28 -28.99
C GLY A 156 -13.93 -37.18 -27.76
N ASP A 157 -13.82 -38.49 -27.96
CA ASP A 157 -13.97 -39.47 -26.89
C ASP A 157 -12.66 -39.61 -26.11
N VAL A 158 -12.68 -39.26 -24.82
CA VAL A 158 -11.50 -39.29 -23.94
C VAL A 158 -11.32 -40.66 -23.27
N GLY A 159 -12.28 -41.58 -23.43
CA GLY A 159 -12.22 -42.93 -22.87
C GLY A 159 -12.58 -42.99 -21.38
N GLU A 160 -13.15 -44.13 -20.98
CA GLU A 160 -13.74 -44.35 -19.66
C GLU A 160 -12.72 -44.23 -18.52
N VAL A 161 -11.51 -44.81 -18.69
CA VAL A 161 -10.48 -44.83 -17.64
C VAL A 161 -9.90 -43.44 -17.36
N LYS A 162 -9.65 -42.63 -18.40
CA LYS A 162 -9.15 -41.26 -18.26
C LYS A 162 -10.21 -40.34 -17.63
N THR A 163 -11.48 -40.55 -18.01
CA THR A 163 -12.62 -39.84 -17.40
C THR A 163 -12.75 -40.19 -15.93
N ALA A 164 -12.65 -41.47 -15.58
CA ALA A 164 -12.72 -41.92 -14.19
C ALA A 164 -11.58 -41.36 -13.34
N TYR A 165 -10.35 -41.34 -13.86
CA TYR A 165 -9.21 -40.68 -13.18
C TYR A 165 -9.48 -39.19 -12.96
N ALA A 166 -9.89 -38.46 -14.01
CA ALA A 166 -10.15 -37.02 -13.91
C ALA A 166 -11.30 -36.68 -12.95
N ILE A 167 -12.34 -37.52 -12.87
CA ILE A 167 -13.37 -37.38 -11.84
C ILE A 167 -12.80 -37.66 -10.45
N GLY A 168 -11.95 -38.67 -10.28
CA GLY A 168 -11.26 -38.95 -9.02
C GLY A 168 -10.56 -37.70 -8.45
N GLU A 169 -9.78 -37.02 -9.27
CA GLU A 169 -9.12 -35.76 -8.90
C GLU A 169 -10.11 -34.64 -8.50
N ILE A 170 -11.25 -34.54 -9.19
CA ILE A 170 -12.33 -33.60 -8.81
C ILE A 170 -12.93 -33.97 -7.44
N LEU A 171 -13.17 -35.26 -7.19
CA LEU A 171 -13.74 -35.75 -5.94
C LEU A 171 -12.83 -35.54 -4.73
N GLN A 172 -11.49 -35.52 -4.91
CA GLN A 172 -10.56 -35.17 -3.82
C GLN A 172 -10.78 -33.75 -3.27
N THR A 173 -11.23 -32.83 -4.13
CA THR A 173 -11.34 -31.41 -3.82
C THR A 173 -12.78 -30.93 -3.65
N THR A 174 -13.75 -31.81 -3.91
CA THR A 174 -15.18 -31.49 -3.91
C THR A 174 -15.89 -32.30 -2.83
N SER A 175 -16.59 -31.62 -1.92
CA SER A 175 -17.40 -32.31 -0.92
C SER A 175 -18.56 -33.08 -1.56
N PRO A 176 -18.95 -34.24 -1.01
CA PRO A 176 -20.15 -34.94 -1.45
C PRO A 176 -21.37 -34.03 -1.45
N SER A 177 -22.22 -34.18 -2.47
CA SER A 177 -23.46 -33.41 -2.58
C SER A 177 -24.53 -34.21 -3.30
N LEU A 178 -25.77 -34.08 -2.85
CA LEU A 178 -26.97 -34.59 -3.55
C LEU A 178 -27.52 -33.61 -4.58
N GLU A 179 -27.01 -32.37 -4.60
CA GLU A 179 -27.38 -31.31 -5.52
C GLU A 179 -26.28 -31.03 -6.56
N GLY A 180 -26.70 -30.58 -7.74
CA GLY A 180 -25.82 -30.03 -8.77
C GLY A 180 -24.87 -31.02 -9.44
N ASP A 181 -23.67 -30.52 -9.74
CA ASP A 181 -22.65 -31.15 -10.58
C ASP A 181 -22.09 -32.46 -10.00
N TYR A 182 -22.13 -32.61 -8.68
CA TYR A 182 -21.57 -33.79 -7.99
C TYR A 182 -22.27 -35.08 -8.39
N ARG A 183 -23.60 -35.05 -8.54
CA ARG A 183 -24.38 -36.20 -8.98
C ARG A 183 -24.04 -36.62 -10.41
N PHE A 184 -23.75 -35.66 -11.27
CA PHE A 184 -23.33 -35.94 -12.64
C PHE A 184 -21.98 -36.67 -12.69
N TYR A 185 -21.06 -36.33 -11.80
CA TYR A 185 -19.81 -37.09 -11.66
C TYR A 185 -20.05 -38.54 -11.24
N LEU A 186 -20.97 -38.79 -10.30
CA LEU A 186 -21.35 -40.15 -9.89
C LEU A 186 -21.99 -40.93 -11.04
N ASP A 187 -22.87 -40.30 -11.82
CA ASP A 187 -23.50 -40.92 -12.99
C ASP A 187 -22.47 -41.30 -14.07
N LEU A 188 -21.44 -40.48 -14.27
CA LEU A 188 -20.33 -40.79 -15.19
C LEU A 188 -19.44 -41.94 -14.70
N LEU A 189 -19.32 -42.13 -13.39
CA LEU A 189 -18.54 -43.22 -12.76
C LEU A 189 -19.28 -44.56 -12.72
N GLY A 190 -20.62 -44.55 -12.84
CA GLY A 190 -21.44 -45.76 -12.86
C GLY A 190 -21.27 -46.63 -11.61
N GLU A 191 -20.99 -47.93 -11.79
CA GLU A 191 -20.84 -48.87 -10.66
C GLU A 191 -19.70 -48.49 -9.69
N ARG A 192 -18.67 -47.75 -10.15
CA ARG A 192 -17.56 -47.31 -9.30
C ARG A 192 -17.99 -46.30 -8.22
N ALA A 193 -19.09 -45.57 -8.46
CA ALA A 193 -19.65 -44.60 -7.54
C ALA A 193 -20.71 -45.18 -6.59
N ALA A 194 -21.00 -46.49 -6.65
CA ALA A 194 -22.02 -47.13 -5.82
C ALA A 194 -21.81 -46.88 -4.30
N PRO A 195 -20.59 -46.98 -3.72
CA PRO A 195 -20.39 -46.74 -2.30
C PRO A 195 -20.75 -45.30 -1.86
N ILE A 196 -20.48 -44.31 -2.72
CA ILE A 196 -20.82 -42.90 -2.48
C ILE A 196 -22.33 -42.72 -2.61
N SER A 197 -22.91 -43.26 -3.68
CA SER A 197 -24.33 -43.12 -4.00
C SER A 197 -25.22 -43.72 -2.91
N ASP A 198 -24.89 -44.93 -2.44
CA ASP A 198 -25.61 -45.61 -1.36
C ASP A 198 -25.54 -44.81 -0.05
N SER A 199 -24.38 -44.23 0.25
CA SER A 199 -24.17 -43.42 1.47
C SER A 199 -24.92 -42.09 1.41
N LEU A 200 -24.94 -41.44 0.23
CA LEU A 200 -25.69 -40.21 0.00
C LEU A 200 -27.21 -40.44 -0.02
N GLU A 201 -27.68 -41.56 -0.57
CA GLU A 201 -29.09 -41.93 -0.50
C GLU A 201 -29.52 -42.21 0.96
N ARG A 202 -28.66 -42.89 1.73
CA ARG A 202 -28.88 -43.09 3.16
C ARG A 202 -28.91 -41.77 3.93
N TYR A 203 -28.01 -40.83 3.60
CA TYR A 203 -28.02 -39.49 4.16
C TYR A 203 -29.32 -38.76 3.84
N ARG A 204 -29.82 -38.86 2.60
CA ARG A 204 -31.09 -38.23 2.17
C ARG A 204 -32.28 -38.71 3.00
N GLU A 205 -32.38 -40.01 3.26
CA GLU A 205 -33.43 -40.57 4.12
C GLU A 205 -33.36 -39.98 5.53
N LEU A 206 -32.16 -39.89 6.11
CA LEU A 206 -31.94 -39.36 7.46
C LEU A 206 -32.11 -37.85 7.54
N TYR A 207 -31.77 -37.12 6.48
CA TYR A 207 -32.04 -35.69 6.31
C TYR A 207 -33.55 -35.42 6.45
N ASP A 208 -34.40 -36.18 5.75
CA ASP A 208 -35.84 -36.04 5.87
C ASP A 208 -36.34 -36.38 7.30
N GLU A 209 -35.78 -37.41 7.94
CA GLU A 209 -36.09 -37.79 9.33
C GLU A 209 -35.78 -36.68 10.34
N VAL A 210 -34.69 -35.92 10.15
CA VAL A 210 -34.35 -34.76 11.00
C VAL A 210 -35.48 -33.74 11.00
N PHE A 211 -36.03 -33.41 9.84
CA PHE A 211 -37.11 -32.43 9.73
C PHE A 211 -38.43 -32.95 10.27
N VAL A 212 -38.69 -34.25 10.13
CA VAL A 212 -39.84 -34.92 10.76
C VAL A 212 -39.73 -34.79 12.29
N HIS A 213 -38.61 -35.19 12.89
CA HIS A 213 -38.42 -35.11 14.35
C HIS A 213 -38.32 -33.69 14.89
N ARG A 214 -37.83 -32.74 14.09
CA ARG A 214 -37.92 -31.30 14.40
C ARG A 214 -39.39 -30.88 14.55
N ASN A 215 -40.22 -31.22 13.57
CA ASN A 215 -41.63 -30.86 13.57
C ASN A 215 -42.39 -31.57 14.72
N GLU A 216 -42.06 -32.82 15.03
CA GLU A 216 -42.61 -33.53 16.19
C GLU A 216 -42.23 -32.85 17.51
N THR A 217 -40.97 -32.42 17.65
CA THR A 217 -40.50 -31.68 18.84
C THR A 217 -41.18 -30.32 18.96
N LEU A 218 -41.34 -29.59 17.85
CA LEU A 218 -42.10 -28.33 17.79
C LEU A 218 -43.55 -28.53 18.24
N SER A 219 -44.22 -29.59 17.77
CA SER A 219 -45.59 -29.90 18.15
C SER A 219 -45.72 -30.30 19.63
N ALA A 220 -44.75 -31.05 20.17
CA ALA A 220 -44.72 -31.45 21.58
C ALA A 220 -44.62 -30.25 22.54
N ILE A 221 -43.99 -29.15 22.11
CA ILE A 221 -43.82 -27.93 22.91
C ILE A 221 -44.82 -26.82 22.56
N GLU A 222 -45.61 -26.97 21.50
CA GLU A 222 -46.52 -25.95 20.98
C GLU A 222 -47.51 -25.46 22.06
N THR A 223 -48.06 -26.41 22.82
CA THR A 223 -49.06 -26.14 23.88
C THR A 223 -48.46 -25.86 25.26
N LEU A 224 -47.12 -25.89 25.40
CA LEU A 224 -46.42 -25.66 26.67
C LEU A 224 -45.99 -24.20 26.79
N GLU A 225 -46.07 -23.61 27.99
CA GLU A 225 -45.62 -22.24 28.25
C GLU A 225 -44.40 -22.25 29.18
N PHE A 226 -43.27 -21.69 28.73
CA PHE A 226 -42.01 -21.62 29.49
C PHE A 226 -41.13 -20.43 29.04
N GLU A 227 -40.25 -19.97 29.94
CA GLU A 227 -39.53 -18.68 29.84
C GLU A 227 -38.74 -18.50 28.54
N ASN A 228 -38.10 -19.57 28.03
CA ASN A 228 -37.24 -19.52 26.85
C ASN A 228 -37.84 -20.17 25.58
N LYS A 229 -39.19 -20.24 25.49
CA LYS A 229 -39.88 -20.91 24.36
C LYS A 229 -39.52 -20.30 22.99
N VAL A 230 -39.45 -18.98 22.90
CA VAL A 230 -39.13 -18.28 21.65
C VAL A 230 -37.72 -18.64 21.15
N GLU A 231 -36.74 -18.70 22.07
CA GLU A 231 -35.37 -19.08 21.73
C GLU A 231 -35.32 -20.53 21.24
N VAL A 232 -36.00 -21.46 21.92
CA VAL A 232 -36.03 -22.88 21.51
C VAL A 232 -36.72 -23.08 20.17
N VAL A 233 -37.84 -22.39 19.91
CA VAL A 233 -38.54 -22.48 18.61
C VAL A 233 -37.67 -21.93 17.49
N HIS A 234 -37.07 -20.75 17.67
CA HIS A 234 -36.13 -20.19 16.70
C HIS A 234 -34.95 -21.14 16.44
N SER A 235 -34.41 -21.77 17.49
CA SER A 235 -33.34 -22.77 17.37
C SER A 235 -33.73 -24.05 16.65
N LEU A 236 -34.99 -24.48 16.76
CA LEU A 236 -35.51 -25.62 16.00
C LEU A 236 -35.73 -25.22 14.53
N GLU A 237 -36.20 -24.01 14.27
CA GLU A 237 -36.39 -23.49 12.91
C GLU A 237 -35.07 -23.22 12.19
N SER A 238 -34.01 -22.82 12.91
CA SER A 238 -32.67 -22.58 12.37
C SER A 238 -31.91 -23.85 11.98
N ILE A 239 -32.44 -25.05 12.25
CA ILE A 239 -31.81 -26.33 11.89
C ILE A 239 -31.43 -26.40 10.41
N GLN A 240 -32.26 -25.83 9.52
CA GLN A 240 -32.01 -25.76 8.08
C GLN A 240 -30.71 -25.02 7.70
N ASN A 241 -30.14 -24.22 8.61
CA ASN A 241 -28.88 -23.52 8.37
C ASN A 241 -27.66 -24.41 8.64
N TYR A 242 -27.84 -25.56 9.28
CA TYR A 242 -26.76 -26.49 9.67
C TYR A 242 -26.81 -27.83 8.92
N ILE A 243 -27.87 -28.06 8.15
CA ILE A 243 -28.05 -29.26 7.34
C ILE A 243 -28.76 -28.89 6.03
N SER A 244 -28.17 -29.30 4.91
CA SER A 244 -28.70 -29.15 3.55
C SER A 244 -28.44 -30.44 2.76
N LEU A 245 -28.88 -30.49 1.50
CA LEU A 245 -28.54 -31.62 0.62
C LEU A 245 -27.08 -31.58 0.11
N SER A 246 -26.34 -30.51 0.42
CA SER A 246 -24.97 -30.26 -0.03
C SER A 246 -23.95 -30.17 1.11
N GLU A 247 -24.39 -29.97 2.36
CA GLU A 247 -23.51 -29.77 3.51
C GLU A 247 -24.22 -30.13 4.82
N ILE A 248 -23.46 -30.62 5.81
CA ILE A 248 -23.90 -30.71 7.20
C ILE A 248 -22.79 -30.28 8.14
N ASP A 249 -23.12 -29.37 9.06
CA ASP A 249 -22.22 -28.97 10.14
C ASP A 249 -22.72 -29.51 11.48
N TYR A 250 -22.46 -30.81 11.69
CA TYR A 250 -22.87 -31.48 12.92
C TYR A 250 -22.23 -30.89 14.17
N SER A 251 -20.95 -30.48 14.08
CA SER A 251 -20.21 -29.96 15.22
C SER A 251 -20.77 -28.62 15.68
N GLU A 252 -21.01 -27.69 14.77
CA GLU A 252 -21.54 -26.37 15.12
C GLU A 252 -22.97 -26.47 15.62
N TRP A 253 -23.85 -27.22 14.94
CA TRP A 253 -25.21 -27.44 15.45
C TRP A 253 -25.19 -28.05 16.85
N ARG A 254 -24.39 -29.09 17.08
CA ARG A 254 -24.34 -29.77 18.38
C ARG A 254 -23.87 -28.83 19.48
N LYS A 255 -22.82 -28.05 19.26
CA LYS A 255 -22.18 -27.20 20.28
C LYS A 255 -22.92 -25.88 20.52
N VAL A 256 -23.43 -25.27 19.45
CA VAL A 256 -24.00 -23.91 19.48
C VAL A 256 -25.51 -23.96 19.66
N GLU A 257 -26.21 -24.77 18.87
CA GLU A 257 -27.67 -24.80 18.84
C GLU A 257 -28.24 -25.82 19.85
N TRP A 258 -27.85 -27.10 19.70
CA TRP A 258 -28.40 -28.21 20.47
C TRP A 258 -28.05 -28.13 21.95
N LEU A 259 -26.76 -28.11 22.32
CA LEU A 259 -26.35 -28.19 23.73
C LEU A 259 -26.62 -26.93 24.54
N ARG A 260 -26.52 -25.74 23.93
CA ARG A 260 -26.69 -24.46 24.65
C ARG A 260 -28.14 -24.07 24.82
N VAL A 261 -28.97 -24.30 23.79
CA VAL A 261 -30.35 -23.80 23.75
C VAL A 261 -31.35 -24.95 23.90
N ILE A 262 -31.43 -25.84 22.89
CA ILE A 262 -32.50 -26.83 22.80
C ILE A 262 -32.45 -27.83 23.98
N ASN A 263 -31.31 -28.50 24.17
CA ASN A 263 -31.15 -29.54 25.18
C ASN A 263 -31.21 -29.01 26.60
N ARG A 264 -30.63 -27.82 26.85
CA ARG A 264 -30.63 -27.20 28.18
C ARG A 264 -32.04 -26.84 28.62
N TYR A 265 -32.73 -26.03 27.82
CA TYR A 265 -34.02 -25.49 28.20
C TYR A 265 -35.13 -26.55 28.18
N LEU A 266 -35.14 -27.47 27.20
CA LEU A 266 -36.15 -28.52 27.18
C LEU A 266 -35.99 -29.52 28.33
N ARG A 267 -34.76 -29.76 28.81
CA ARG A 267 -34.53 -30.62 29.98
C ARG A 267 -35.01 -29.97 31.29
N ASP A 268 -34.89 -28.65 31.40
CA ASP A 268 -35.45 -27.90 32.52
C ASP A 268 -36.99 -27.99 32.50
N VAL A 269 -37.61 -27.87 31.32
CA VAL A 269 -39.06 -28.03 31.13
C VAL A 269 -39.52 -29.45 31.46
N GLU A 270 -38.81 -30.49 31.02
CA GLU A 270 -39.09 -31.90 31.34
C GLU A 270 -39.26 -32.14 32.84
N SER A 271 -38.44 -31.49 33.68
CA SER A 271 -38.48 -31.65 35.15
C SER A 271 -39.76 -31.11 35.81
N SER A 272 -40.53 -30.31 35.07
CA SER A 272 -41.75 -29.63 35.54
C SER A 272 -43.04 -30.22 34.95
N LEU A 273 -42.95 -31.21 34.05
CA LEU A 273 -44.09 -31.83 33.36
C LEU A 273 -44.57 -33.12 34.04
N PRO A 274 -45.86 -33.48 33.88
CA PRO A 274 -46.37 -34.82 34.23
C PRO A 274 -45.62 -35.94 33.51
N GLU A 275 -45.51 -37.11 34.14
CA GLU A 275 -44.63 -38.23 33.71
C GLU A 275 -44.85 -38.68 32.25
N ASP A 276 -46.10 -38.66 31.78
CA ASP A 276 -46.49 -39.00 30.41
C ASP A 276 -46.02 -37.95 29.38
N ARG A 277 -46.21 -36.66 29.67
CA ARG A 277 -45.74 -35.56 28.81
C ARG A 277 -44.24 -35.35 28.86
N ALA A 278 -43.63 -35.52 30.03
CA ALA A 278 -42.18 -35.49 30.18
C ALA A 278 -41.52 -36.61 29.37
N ALA A 279 -42.11 -37.81 29.37
CA ALA A 279 -41.62 -38.92 28.55
C ALA A 279 -41.78 -38.66 27.04
N GLU A 280 -42.89 -38.05 26.61
CA GLU A 280 -43.12 -37.69 25.21
C GLU A 280 -42.15 -36.62 24.70
N LEU A 281 -41.92 -35.56 25.48
CA LEU A 281 -40.96 -34.50 25.16
C LEU A 281 -39.52 -35.02 25.16
N SER A 282 -39.17 -35.86 26.14
CA SER A 282 -37.86 -36.50 26.22
C SER A 282 -37.61 -37.43 25.02
N ARG A 283 -38.64 -38.18 24.59
CA ARG A 283 -38.58 -39.04 23.40
C ARG A 283 -38.35 -38.23 22.12
N THR A 284 -39.18 -37.22 21.85
CA THR A 284 -39.07 -36.39 20.64
C THR A 284 -37.75 -35.62 20.58
N ARG A 285 -37.31 -35.04 21.71
CA ARG A 285 -35.98 -34.42 21.85
C ARG A 285 -34.87 -35.43 21.56
N THR A 286 -34.92 -36.62 22.15
CA THR A 286 -33.88 -37.64 21.92
C THR A 286 -33.86 -38.11 20.47
N SER A 287 -35.03 -38.34 19.85
CA SER A 287 -35.15 -38.69 18.43
C SER A 287 -34.61 -37.59 17.50
N LEU A 288 -34.81 -36.32 17.82
CA LEU A 288 -34.21 -35.21 17.06
C LEU A 288 -32.68 -35.20 17.16
N TYR A 289 -32.12 -35.45 18.34
CA TYR A 289 -30.67 -35.58 18.49
C TYR A 289 -30.11 -36.78 17.73
N ASP A 290 -30.75 -37.93 17.89
CA ASP A 290 -30.29 -39.18 17.30
C ASP A 290 -30.40 -39.12 15.77
N SER A 291 -31.47 -38.55 15.21
CA SER A 291 -31.59 -38.36 13.75
C SER A 291 -30.51 -37.43 13.20
N PHE A 292 -30.23 -36.30 13.87
CA PHE A 292 -29.19 -35.38 13.41
C PHE A 292 -27.78 -35.97 13.58
N LYS A 293 -27.55 -36.74 14.64
CA LYS A 293 -26.33 -37.51 14.84
C LYS A 293 -26.17 -38.58 13.75
N SER A 294 -27.22 -39.34 13.45
CA SER A 294 -27.19 -40.37 12.41
C SER A 294 -27.03 -39.76 11.01
N ALA A 295 -27.64 -38.61 10.72
CA ALA A 295 -27.39 -37.85 9.49
C ALA A 295 -25.92 -37.40 9.41
N GLY A 296 -25.34 -36.91 10.52
CA GLY A 296 -23.91 -36.60 10.60
C GLY A 296 -23.01 -37.82 10.35
N GLU A 297 -23.29 -38.96 10.99
CA GLU A 297 -22.56 -40.21 10.78
C GLU A 297 -22.69 -40.73 9.33
N ALA A 298 -23.87 -40.59 8.72
CA ALA A 298 -24.09 -40.96 7.31
C ALA A 298 -23.35 -40.04 6.34
N TRP A 299 -23.27 -38.75 6.65
CA TRP A 299 -22.47 -37.80 5.87
C TRP A 299 -20.97 -38.06 6.00
N GLU A 300 -20.48 -38.33 7.22
CA GLU A 300 -19.10 -38.77 7.44
C GLU A 300 -18.80 -40.06 6.65
N ALA A 301 -19.75 -41.00 6.59
CA ALA A 301 -19.63 -42.19 5.76
C ALA A 301 -19.61 -41.89 4.26
N ALA A 302 -20.42 -40.94 3.78
CA ALA A 302 -20.40 -40.50 2.39
C ALA A 302 -19.07 -39.82 2.02
N THR A 303 -18.52 -38.99 2.90
CA THR A 303 -17.20 -38.37 2.73
C THR A 303 -16.09 -39.42 2.72
N ALA A 304 -16.10 -40.38 3.66
CA ALA A 304 -15.13 -41.47 3.67
C ALA A 304 -15.25 -42.37 2.43
N ALA A 305 -16.47 -42.61 1.94
CA ALA A 305 -16.68 -43.33 0.69
C ALA A 305 -16.14 -42.55 -0.52
N ALA A 306 -16.33 -41.23 -0.55
CA ALA A 306 -15.79 -40.36 -1.60
C ALA A 306 -14.26 -40.34 -1.59
N GLU A 307 -13.63 -40.22 -0.41
CA GLU A 307 -12.17 -40.33 -0.25
C GLU A 307 -11.66 -41.69 -0.74
N SER A 308 -12.29 -42.78 -0.31
CA SER A 308 -11.88 -44.13 -0.72
C SER A 308 -12.01 -44.38 -2.22
N VAL A 309 -13.12 -43.97 -2.83
CA VAL A 309 -13.32 -44.10 -4.28
C VAL A 309 -12.35 -43.19 -5.02
N SER A 310 -12.11 -41.98 -4.52
CA SER A 310 -11.13 -41.07 -5.09
C SER A 310 -9.71 -41.64 -5.08
N GLU A 311 -9.27 -42.26 -3.98
CA GLU A 311 -7.97 -42.97 -3.91
C GLU A 311 -7.90 -44.12 -4.92
N GLU A 312 -8.98 -44.90 -5.05
CA GLU A 312 -9.08 -45.97 -6.05
C GLU A 312 -8.94 -45.42 -7.46
N LEU A 313 -9.64 -44.33 -7.79
CA LEU A 313 -9.58 -43.69 -9.10
C LEU A 313 -8.21 -43.07 -9.39
N SER A 314 -7.55 -42.50 -8.39
CA SER A 314 -6.21 -41.92 -8.51
C SER A 314 -5.17 -42.99 -8.88
N SER A 315 -5.35 -44.22 -8.39
CA SER A 315 -4.51 -45.37 -8.75
C SER A 315 -4.59 -45.78 -10.22
N LEU A 316 -5.62 -45.31 -10.95
CA LEU A 316 -5.78 -45.57 -12.39
C LEU A 316 -4.86 -44.73 -13.26
N ALA A 317 -4.12 -43.75 -12.73
CA ALA A 317 -3.22 -42.89 -13.50
C ALA A 317 -2.28 -43.70 -14.43
N GLY A 318 -1.75 -44.82 -13.93
CA GLY A 318 -0.88 -45.71 -14.71
C GLY A 318 -1.60 -46.45 -15.84
N GLU A 319 -2.88 -46.78 -15.68
CA GLU A 319 -3.73 -47.37 -16.73
C GLU A 319 -4.22 -46.30 -17.72
N ALA A 320 -4.53 -45.10 -17.21
CA ALA A 320 -5.07 -43.97 -17.96
C ALA A 320 -4.02 -43.32 -18.88
N PHE A 321 -2.80 -43.10 -18.38
CA PHE A 321 -1.77 -42.32 -19.08
C PHE A 321 -0.40 -43.00 -19.16
N GLY A 322 -0.29 -44.23 -18.63
CA GLY A 322 0.91 -45.06 -18.72
C GLY A 322 1.78 -45.06 -17.46
N ALA A 323 2.54 -46.15 -17.28
CA ALA A 323 3.34 -46.39 -16.07
C ALA A 323 4.38 -45.29 -15.76
N LYS A 324 4.95 -44.67 -16.79
CA LYS A 324 5.94 -43.59 -16.63
C LYS A 324 5.34 -42.28 -16.12
N TYR A 325 4.09 -41.98 -16.48
CA TYR A 325 3.37 -40.84 -15.91
C TYR A 325 3.07 -41.05 -14.43
N TYR A 326 2.70 -42.28 -14.04
CA TYR A 326 2.54 -42.63 -12.63
C TYR A 326 3.86 -42.48 -11.85
N GLU A 327 4.98 -42.97 -12.39
CA GLU A 327 6.31 -42.79 -11.79
C GLU A 327 6.74 -41.31 -11.67
N TYR A 328 6.23 -40.45 -12.57
CA TYR A 328 6.45 -39.01 -12.55
C TYR A 328 5.68 -38.33 -11.43
N ILE A 329 4.38 -38.63 -11.28
CA ILE A 329 3.55 -38.11 -10.19
C ILE A 329 4.13 -38.51 -8.83
N GLU A 330 4.47 -39.79 -8.64
CA GLU A 330 5.04 -40.30 -7.38
C GLU A 330 6.37 -39.60 -7.03
N ALA A 331 7.20 -39.33 -8.04
CA ALA A 331 8.46 -38.60 -7.84
C ALA A 331 8.24 -37.15 -7.41
N ASN A 332 7.27 -36.46 -8.02
CA ASN A 332 6.90 -35.08 -7.65
C ASN A 332 6.30 -34.98 -6.25
N GLU A 333 5.40 -35.89 -5.87
CA GLU A 333 4.85 -35.95 -4.51
C GLU A 333 5.95 -36.17 -3.47
N ARG A 334 6.88 -37.09 -3.76
CA ARG A 334 8.01 -37.36 -2.87
C ARG A 334 8.93 -36.15 -2.76
N LEU A 335 9.20 -35.46 -3.87
CA LEU A 335 10.02 -34.25 -3.89
C LEU A 335 9.42 -33.17 -3.00
N SER A 336 8.12 -32.88 -3.14
CA SER A 336 7.40 -31.91 -2.30
C SER A 336 7.53 -32.21 -0.79
N VAL A 337 7.38 -33.48 -0.39
CA VAL A 337 7.58 -33.90 1.01
C VAL A 337 9.02 -33.69 1.48
N VAL A 338 10.00 -34.00 0.63
CA VAL A 338 11.42 -33.81 0.93
C VAL A 338 11.76 -32.32 1.06
N GLU A 339 11.29 -31.47 0.14
CA GLU A 339 11.48 -30.01 0.19
C GLU A 339 10.88 -29.38 1.45
N SER A 340 9.68 -29.82 1.85
CA SER A 340 9.07 -29.37 3.10
C SER A 340 9.92 -29.74 4.32
N LYS A 341 10.51 -30.94 4.33
CA LYS A 341 11.44 -31.37 5.40
C LYS A 341 12.75 -30.58 5.37
N ILE A 342 13.29 -30.29 4.19
CA ILE A 342 14.48 -29.43 4.02
C ILE A 342 14.24 -28.06 4.63
N GLU A 343 13.09 -27.43 4.36
CA GLU A 343 12.77 -26.09 4.89
C GLU A 343 12.62 -26.11 6.43
N SER A 344 11.97 -27.15 6.97
CA SER A 344 11.86 -27.35 8.42
C SER A 344 13.23 -27.57 9.08
N ALA A 345 14.09 -28.38 8.47
CA ALA A 345 15.45 -28.65 8.94
C ALA A 345 16.34 -27.39 8.87
N LYS A 346 16.28 -26.62 7.77
CA LYS A 346 16.98 -25.33 7.61
C LYS A 346 16.59 -24.33 8.68
N LYS A 347 15.28 -24.19 8.94
CA LYS A 347 14.78 -23.30 10.00
C LYS A 347 15.29 -23.70 11.38
N SER A 348 15.27 -24.99 11.68
CA SER A 348 15.76 -25.52 12.96
C SER A 348 17.27 -25.34 13.12
N LEU A 349 18.02 -25.53 12.03
CA LEU A 349 19.46 -25.33 11.98
C LEU A 349 19.84 -23.87 12.25
N VAL A 350 19.17 -22.90 11.62
CA VAL A 350 19.43 -21.45 11.84
C VAL A 350 19.22 -21.07 13.31
N VAL A 351 18.16 -21.59 13.95
CA VAL A 351 17.90 -21.35 15.37
C VAL A 351 19.02 -21.93 16.24
N SER A 352 19.45 -23.16 15.95
CA SER A 352 20.53 -23.84 16.67
C SER A 352 21.88 -23.14 16.51
N GLU A 353 22.21 -22.68 15.30
CA GLU A 353 23.44 -21.91 15.02
C GLU A 353 23.47 -20.55 15.71
N SER A 354 22.32 -19.86 15.79
CA SER A 354 22.20 -18.60 16.54
C SER A 354 22.41 -18.82 18.04
N ALA A 355 21.84 -19.89 18.60
CA ALA A 355 22.01 -20.26 20.00
C ALA A 355 23.48 -20.59 20.32
N LEU A 356 24.18 -21.29 19.42
CA LEU A 356 25.63 -21.53 19.56
C LEU A 356 26.43 -20.23 19.61
N ALA A 357 26.16 -19.28 18.70
CA ALA A 357 26.88 -18.01 18.68
C ALA A 357 26.68 -17.19 19.97
N GLU A 358 25.46 -17.15 20.51
CA GLU A 358 25.19 -16.47 21.79
C GLU A 358 25.88 -17.15 22.98
N LEU A 359 25.96 -18.48 22.98
CA LEU A 359 26.68 -19.25 23.99
C LEU A 359 28.20 -19.05 23.88
N GLU A 360 28.76 -19.01 22.66
CA GLU A 360 30.17 -18.68 22.43
C GLU A 360 30.53 -17.31 23.00
N ASP A 361 29.74 -16.28 22.68
CA ASP A 361 29.92 -14.93 23.21
C ASP A 361 29.84 -14.92 24.75
N SER A 362 28.89 -15.65 25.32
CA SER A 362 28.72 -15.78 26.77
C SER A 362 29.92 -16.46 27.45
N LEU A 363 30.48 -17.49 26.81
CA LEU A 363 31.68 -18.19 27.27
C LEU A 363 32.92 -17.29 27.22
N GLN A 364 33.02 -16.39 26.23
CA GLN A 364 34.12 -15.42 26.14
C GLN A 364 34.13 -14.40 27.29
N VAL A 365 32.96 -14.06 27.87
CA VAL A 365 32.88 -13.11 29.00
C VAL A 365 33.68 -13.58 30.22
N ALA A 366 33.83 -14.89 30.43
CA ALA A 366 34.63 -15.44 31.52
C ALA A 366 36.15 -15.29 31.31
N MET A 367 36.59 -15.12 30.05
CA MET A 367 38.00 -15.16 29.65
C MET A 367 38.89 -14.17 30.39
N PRO A 368 38.55 -12.87 30.51
CA PRO A 368 39.44 -11.89 31.15
C PRO A 368 39.69 -12.22 32.63
N THR A 369 38.66 -12.73 33.32
CA THR A 369 38.79 -13.12 34.73
C THR A 369 39.61 -14.38 34.85
N LEU A 370 39.35 -15.42 34.04
CA LEU A 370 40.13 -16.65 34.04
C LEU A 370 41.62 -16.35 33.79
N VAL A 371 41.95 -15.62 32.73
CA VAL A 371 43.34 -15.22 32.41
C VAL A 371 43.96 -14.41 33.56
N SER A 372 43.21 -13.47 34.14
CA SER A 372 43.71 -12.65 35.25
C SER A 372 44.00 -13.49 36.50
N GLU A 373 43.13 -14.43 36.85
CA GLU A 373 43.30 -15.27 38.03
C GLU A 373 44.40 -16.33 37.81
N THR A 374 44.50 -16.92 36.61
CA THR A 374 45.62 -17.80 36.23
C THR A 374 46.96 -17.10 36.43
N ARG A 375 47.11 -15.85 35.93
CA ARG A 375 48.36 -15.08 36.08
C ARG A 375 48.69 -14.76 37.53
N LYS A 376 47.69 -14.42 38.36
CA LYS A 376 47.91 -14.16 39.79
C LYS A 376 48.40 -15.41 40.51
N LEU A 377 47.78 -16.56 40.25
CA LEU A 377 48.18 -17.83 40.84
C LEU A 377 49.59 -18.24 40.38
N SER A 378 49.88 -18.15 39.08
CA SER A 378 51.21 -18.43 38.53
C SER A 378 52.31 -17.55 39.15
N ALA A 379 52.04 -16.26 39.32
CA ALA A 379 52.98 -15.31 39.92
C ALA A 379 53.31 -15.61 41.40
N LEU A 380 52.42 -16.30 42.13
CA LEU A 380 52.66 -16.71 43.53
C LEU A 380 53.57 -17.93 43.64
N ILE A 381 53.66 -18.78 42.61
CA ILE A 381 54.35 -20.06 42.70
C ILE A 381 55.84 -19.87 43.04
N LEU A 382 56.56 -19.03 42.30
CA LEU A 382 58.00 -18.85 42.49
C LEU A 382 58.36 -18.30 43.90
N PRO A 383 57.70 -17.24 44.43
CA PRO A 383 57.89 -16.81 45.81
C PRO A 383 57.66 -17.92 46.83
N LEU A 384 56.59 -18.71 46.68
CA LEU A 384 56.25 -19.78 47.60
C LEU A 384 57.22 -20.98 47.50
N GLN A 385 57.71 -21.31 46.30
CA GLN A 385 58.77 -22.31 46.10
C GLN A 385 60.07 -21.93 46.82
N ILE A 386 60.43 -20.64 46.80
CA ILE A 386 61.60 -20.13 47.53
C ILE A 386 61.41 -20.29 49.05
N VAL A 387 60.19 -20.10 49.56
CA VAL A 387 59.88 -20.32 50.97
C VAL A 387 59.98 -21.81 51.34
N ILE A 388 59.40 -22.69 50.52
CA ILE A 388 59.44 -24.14 50.71
C ILE A 388 60.89 -24.65 50.73
N SER A 389 61.73 -24.20 49.80
CA SER A 389 63.13 -24.64 49.69
C SER A 389 64.04 -24.16 50.81
N LYS A 390 63.68 -23.07 51.51
CA LYS A 390 64.48 -22.49 52.60
C LYS A 390 64.24 -23.15 53.97
N GLY A 391 63.18 -23.96 54.14
CA GLY A 391 62.85 -24.70 55.37
C GLY A 391 62.72 -23.80 56.62
N ILE A 392 61.50 -23.54 57.11
CA ILE A 392 61.30 -22.53 58.17
C ILE A 392 60.71 -23.09 59.46
N GLU A 393 61.43 -22.78 60.54
CA GLU A 393 61.06 -22.83 61.95
C GLU A 393 60.06 -21.71 62.32
N ASN A 394 58.79 -22.05 62.58
CA ASN A 394 57.91 -21.52 63.66
C ASN A 394 56.42 -21.68 63.30
N ARG A 395 55.65 -22.31 64.20
CA ARG A 395 54.21 -22.58 64.04
C ARG A 395 53.36 -21.53 64.74
N THR A 396 52.32 -21.03 64.07
CA THR A 396 51.17 -20.36 64.71
C THR A 396 49.87 -21.05 64.27
N ALA A 397 49.08 -21.57 65.21
CA ALA A 397 47.98 -22.51 64.93
C ALA A 397 46.76 -21.90 64.17
N VAL A 398 46.61 -20.57 64.15
CA VAL A 398 45.45 -19.89 63.54
C VAL A 398 45.61 -19.72 62.03
N THR A 399 46.83 -19.47 61.55
CA THR A 399 47.12 -19.28 60.11
C THR A 399 47.07 -20.59 59.33
N GLU A 400 47.43 -21.70 59.99
CA GLU A 400 47.39 -23.07 59.43
C GLU A 400 45.96 -23.53 59.08
N ALA A 401 44.97 -23.21 59.91
CA ALA A 401 43.57 -23.56 59.67
C ALA A 401 42.97 -22.79 58.48
N LYS A 402 43.26 -21.49 58.35
CA LYS A 402 42.83 -20.66 57.21
C LYS A 402 43.45 -21.13 55.89
N LEU A 403 44.76 -21.40 55.90
CA LEU A 403 45.48 -21.91 54.73
C LEU A 403 44.92 -23.26 54.27
N THR A 404 44.63 -24.16 55.21
CA THR A 404 44.05 -25.48 54.89
C THR A 404 42.66 -25.35 54.26
N ALA A 405 41.84 -24.40 54.71
CA ALA A 405 40.53 -24.13 54.11
C ALA A 405 40.67 -23.59 52.67
N SER A 406 41.52 -22.58 52.45
CA SER A 406 41.79 -22.03 51.11
C SER A 406 42.32 -23.08 50.14
N LEU A 407 43.25 -23.95 50.58
CA LEU A 407 43.80 -25.00 49.73
C LEU A 407 42.78 -26.10 49.40
N ASN A 408 41.82 -26.39 50.29
CA ASN A 408 40.71 -27.29 49.96
C ASN A 408 39.76 -26.67 48.92
N GLU A 409 39.52 -25.36 48.99
CA GLU A 409 38.74 -24.63 47.98
C GLU A 409 39.45 -24.60 46.61
N VAL A 410 40.79 -24.53 46.57
CA VAL A 410 41.58 -24.70 45.32
C VAL A 410 41.31 -26.07 44.68
N ILE A 411 41.27 -27.14 45.48
CA ILE A 411 41.01 -28.50 44.96
C ILE A 411 39.61 -28.59 44.34
N PHE A 412 38.59 -28.04 45.02
CA PHE A 412 37.21 -28.05 44.52
C PHE A 412 37.05 -27.20 43.25
N ALA A 413 37.68 -26.02 43.21
CA ALA A 413 37.68 -25.17 42.02
C ALA A 413 38.37 -25.87 40.83
N ARG A 414 39.50 -26.54 41.08
CA ARG A 414 40.23 -27.32 40.08
C ARG A 414 39.40 -28.47 39.51
N GLU A 415 38.71 -29.25 40.34
CA GLU A 415 37.86 -30.36 39.86
C GLU A 415 36.74 -29.86 38.93
N THR A 416 36.16 -28.69 39.25
CA THR A 416 35.18 -28.04 38.37
C THR A 416 35.81 -27.59 37.06
N ILE A 417 37.01 -27.00 37.10
CA ILE A 417 37.75 -26.56 35.91
C ILE A 417 38.12 -27.75 35.01
N ASP A 418 38.59 -28.86 35.59
CA ASP A 418 38.96 -30.07 34.85
C ASP A 418 37.75 -30.69 34.13
N THR A 419 36.58 -30.70 34.79
CA THR A 419 35.33 -31.16 34.19
C THR A 419 34.96 -30.31 32.97
N VAL A 420 34.97 -28.99 33.14
CA VAL A 420 34.61 -28.03 32.08
C VAL A 420 35.62 -28.10 30.93
N GLN A 421 36.91 -28.15 31.24
CA GLN A 421 37.98 -28.24 30.24
C GLN A 421 37.89 -29.54 29.43
N GLY A 422 37.56 -30.66 30.07
CA GLY A 422 37.37 -31.95 29.41
C GLY A 422 36.27 -31.90 28.35
N GLN A 423 35.12 -31.30 28.68
CA GLN A 423 33.98 -31.13 27.75
C GLN A 423 34.35 -30.26 26.54
N LEU A 424 35.23 -29.27 26.72
CA LEU A 424 35.64 -28.34 25.66
C LEU A 424 36.84 -28.82 24.82
N SER A 425 37.52 -29.89 25.23
CA SER A 425 38.83 -30.27 24.68
C SER A 425 38.81 -30.67 23.19
N GLU A 426 37.67 -31.12 22.69
CA GLU A 426 37.49 -31.55 21.30
C GLU A 426 36.81 -30.50 20.40
N MET A 427 36.53 -29.31 20.92
CA MET A 427 35.73 -28.29 20.24
C MET A 427 36.59 -27.14 19.70
N GLU A 428 36.56 -26.94 18.37
CA GLU A 428 37.44 -25.98 17.69
C GLU A 428 37.14 -24.51 18.06
N ASN A 429 35.86 -24.12 18.12
CA ASN A 429 35.44 -22.72 18.34
C ASN A 429 35.77 -22.17 19.74
N VAL A 430 35.93 -23.06 20.74
CA VAL A 430 36.15 -22.71 22.16
C VAL A 430 37.52 -23.18 22.66
N ARG A 431 38.43 -23.47 21.72
CA ARG A 431 39.78 -23.97 21.98
C ARG A 431 40.62 -23.03 22.86
N GLU A 432 40.47 -21.72 22.70
CA GLU A 432 41.17 -20.73 23.54
C GLU A 432 40.74 -20.81 25.00
N LEU A 433 39.44 -20.97 25.27
CA LEU A 433 38.91 -21.13 26.62
C LEU A 433 39.40 -22.42 27.26
N SER A 434 39.38 -23.53 26.51
CA SER A 434 39.91 -24.82 26.96
C SER A 434 41.41 -24.72 27.32
N ALA A 435 42.20 -23.99 26.52
CA ALA A 435 43.62 -23.77 26.80
C ALA A 435 43.85 -22.97 28.09
N VAL A 436 43.09 -21.89 28.32
CA VAL A 436 43.20 -21.07 29.54
C VAL A 436 42.76 -21.87 30.79
N LEU A 437 41.71 -22.67 30.69
CA LEU A 437 41.27 -23.55 31.77
C LEU A 437 42.30 -24.64 32.08
N SER A 438 42.95 -25.20 31.06
CA SER A 438 44.04 -26.16 31.22
C SER A 438 45.25 -25.52 31.93
N GLU A 439 45.61 -24.29 31.58
CA GLU A 439 46.67 -23.54 32.25
C GLU A 439 46.30 -23.26 33.73
N LEU A 440 45.08 -22.77 33.98
CA LEU A 440 44.58 -22.51 35.33
C LEU A 440 44.56 -23.77 36.21
N SER A 441 44.11 -24.90 35.67
CA SER A 441 44.14 -26.19 36.36
C SER A 441 45.57 -26.61 36.69
N GLY A 442 46.51 -26.44 35.76
CA GLY A 442 47.93 -26.70 35.98
C GLY A 442 48.54 -25.86 37.11
N GLU A 443 48.23 -24.56 37.14
CA GLU A 443 48.66 -23.67 38.22
C GLU A 443 48.05 -24.10 39.57
N MET A 444 46.75 -24.41 39.61
CA MET A 444 46.06 -24.92 40.81
C MET A 444 46.60 -26.28 41.28
N ALA A 445 47.02 -27.15 40.37
CA ALA A 445 47.60 -28.45 40.69
C ALA A 445 48.86 -28.30 41.54
N TRP A 446 49.71 -27.31 41.25
CA TRP A 446 50.91 -27.05 42.05
C TRP A 446 50.57 -26.75 43.51
N PHE A 447 49.54 -25.95 43.78
CA PHE A 447 49.10 -25.64 45.15
C PHE A 447 48.50 -26.88 45.85
N SER A 448 47.75 -27.70 45.11
CA SER A 448 47.22 -28.98 45.61
C SER A 448 48.34 -29.93 46.01
N ASP A 449 49.35 -30.10 45.15
CA ASP A 449 50.45 -31.06 45.34
C ASP A 449 51.39 -30.63 46.48
N ASN A 450 51.53 -29.32 46.72
CA ASN A 450 52.39 -28.77 47.77
C ASN A 450 51.63 -28.42 49.06
N ARG A 451 50.39 -28.86 49.21
CA ARG A 451 49.50 -28.51 50.33
C ARG A 451 50.11 -28.76 51.70
N GLU A 452 50.63 -29.97 51.95
CA GLU A 452 51.17 -30.33 53.27
C GLU A 452 52.39 -29.47 53.63
N THR A 453 53.24 -29.20 52.62
CA THR A 453 54.46 -28.41 52.79
C THR A 453 54.13 -26.93 53.00
N LEU A 454 53.17 -26.37 52.27
CA LEU A 454 52.67 -25.01 52.47
C LEU A 454 52.02 -24.85 53.85
N SER A 455 51.21 -25.82 54.29
CA SER A 455 50.62 -25.84 55.64
C SER A 455 51.68 -25.81 56.73
N SER A 456 52.78 -26.54 56.54
CA SER A 456 53.91 -26.54 57.48
C SER A 456 54.67 -25.20 57.55
N ALA A 457 54.61 -24.38 56.50
CA ALA A 457 55.28 -23.08 56.38
C ALA A 457 54.37 -21.87 56.70
N SER A 458 53.18 -22.10 57.29
CA SER A 458 52.15 -21.08 57.57
C SER A 458 52.58 -19.90 58.45
N GLY A 459 53.69 -20.01 59.18
CA GLY A 459 54.26 -18.92 59.97
C GLY A 459 55.06 -17.87 59.17
N ASN A 460 55.30 -18.10 57.87
CA ASN A 460 56.05 -17.17 57.01
C ASN A 460 55.14 -16.07 56.44
N SER A 461 55.60 -14.82 56.46
CA SER A 461 54.85 -13.66 55.96
C SER A 461 54.50 -13.74 54.46
N GLU A 462 55.36 -14.33 53.63
CA GLU A 462 55.10 -14.54 52.19
C GLU A 462 54.00 -15.59 51.97
N VAL A 463 53.94 -16.63 52.80
CA VAL A 463 52.85 -17.63 52.76
C VAL A 463 51.54 -16.99 53.19
N SER A 464 51.56 -16.16 54.24
CA SER A 464 50.38 -15.41 54.68
C SER A 464 49.87 -14.44 53.62
N ASN A 465 50.76 -13.70 52.94
CA ASN A 465 50.38 -12.80 51.85
C ASN A 465 49.85 -13.58 50.63
N GLY A 466 50.44 -14.75 50.34
CA GLY A 466 49.97 -15.64 49.29
C GLY A 466 48.55 -16.15 49.51
N ILE A 467 48.15 -16.40 50.77
CA ILE A 467 46.78 -16.82 51.13
C ILE A 467 45.75 -15.76 50.70
N ASP A 468 46.04 -14.48 50.90
CA ASP A 468 45.09 -13.42 50.53
C ASP A 468 44.90 -13.32 49.01
N VAL A 469 45.96 -13.56 48.24
CA VAL A 469 45.89 -13.62 46.77
C VAL A 469 45.14 -14.88 46.30
N ILE A 470 45.39 -16.04 46.92
CA ILE A 470 44.65 -17.29 46.65
C ILE A 470 43.16 -17.11 46.96
N ASN A 471 42.82 -16.55 48.13
CA ASN A 471 41.42 -16.29 48.52
C ASN A 471 40.73 -15.29 47.58
N THR A 472 41.45 -14.27 47.11
CA THR A 472 40.92 -13.32 46.13
C THR A 472 40.64 -14.03 44.80
N ALA A 473 41.57 -14.87 44.32
CA ALA A 473 41.39 -15.64 43.12
C ALA A 473 40.23 -16.63 43.22
N LEU A 474 40.13 -17.36 44.33
CA LEU A 474 39.01 -18.28 44.60
C LEU A 474 37.67 -17.55 44.73
N SER A 475 37.64 -16.37 45.33
CA SER A 475 36.41 -15.57 45.40
C SER A 475 35.93 -15.11 44.02
N ASN A 476 36.86 -14.76 43.13
CA ASN A 476 36.52 -14.40 41.76
C ASN A 476 36.10 -15.62 40.94
N LEU A 477 36.82 -16.74 41.06
CA LEU A 477 36.51 -17.99 40.35
C LEU A 477 35.21 -18.64 40.82
N SER A 478 34.92 -18.64 42.12
CA SER A 478 33.67 -19.20 42.68
C SER A 478 32.42 -18.47 42.17
N ARG A 479 32.52 -17.22 41.71
CA ARG A 479 31.43 -16.48 41.07
C ARG A 479 31.19 -16.90 39.61
N ILE A 480 32.23 -17.36 38.92
CA ILE A 480 32.20 -17.59 37.47
C ILE A 480 32.08 -19.08 37.14
N LEU A 481 32.74 -19.96 37.89
CA LEU A 481 32.78 -21.40 37.60
C LEU A 481 31.39 -22.07 37.52
N PRO A 482 30.39 -21.75 38.36
CA PRO A 482 29.05 -22.35 38.22
C PRO A 482 28.35 -21.93 36.92
N VAL A 483 28.47 -20.65 36.54
CA VAL A 483 27.89 -20.11 35.30
C VAL A 483 28.60 -20.72 34.10
N LEU A 484 29.94 -20.76 34.13
CA LEU A 484 30.76 -21.36 33.09
C LEU A 484 30.42 -22.84 32.87
N LYS A 485 30.25 -23.61 33.94
CA LYS A 485 29.86 -25.02 33.85
C LYS A 485 28.49 -25.22 33.20
N ALA A 486 27.51 -24.40 33.57
CA ALA A 486 26.18 -24.47 32.98
C ALA A 486 26.21 -24.12 31.49
N SER A 487 26.86 -23.01 31.12
CA SER A 487 26.98 -22.56 29.73
C SER A 487 27.76 -23.54 28.85
N VAL A 488 28.79 -24.21 29.38
CA VAL A 488 29.53 -25.25 28.63
C VAL A 488 28.68 -26.50 28.41
N SER A 489 27.89 -26.92 29.40
CA SER A 489 26.99 -28.07 29.23
C SER A 489 25.93 -27.80 28.15
N GLU A 490 25.36 -26.60 28.16
CA GLU A 490 24.37 -26.18 27.16
C GLU A 490 25.00 -26.04 25.77
N TYR A 491 26.21 -25.46 25.68
CA TYR A 491 26.95 -25.35 24.42
C TYR A 491 27.23 -26.71 23.77
N VAL A 492 27.59 -27.73 24.56
CA VAL A 492 27.85 -29.10 24.05
C VAL A 492 26.58 -29.71 23.46
N GLU A 493 25.46 -29.63 24.19
CA GLU A 493 24.17 -30.18 23.77
C GLU A 493 23.68 -29.51 22.47
N VAL A 494 23.73 -28.18 22.39
CA VAL A 494 23.33 -27.45 21.18
C VAL A 494 24.28 -27.76 20.02
N SER A 495 25.58 -27.97 20.27
CA SER A 495 26.56 -28.30 19.22
C SER A 495 26.32 -29.68 18.61
N GLU A 496 25.97 -30.68 19.42
CA GLU A 496 25.61 -32.02 18.95
C GLU A 496 24.34 -31.99 18.10
N ASN A 497 23.28 -31.34 18.59
CA ASN A 497 22.02 -31.17 17.86
C ASN A 497 22.22 -30.43 16.51
N THR A 498 23.06 -29.39 16.49
CA THR A 498 23.41 -28.66 15.26
C THR A 498 24.10 -29.58 14.24
N THR A 499 24.92 -30.51 14.70
CA THR A 499 25.63 -31.47 13.84
C THR A 499 24.67 -32.50 13.24
N GLU A 500 23.73 -33.01 14.04
CA GLU A 500 22.68 -33.92 13.58
C GLU A 500 21.78 -33.25 12.52
N LEU A 501 21.33 -32.01 12.78
CA LEU A 501 20.52 -31.23 11.84
C LEU A 501 21.23 -30.99 10.50
N ARG A 502 22.56 -30.75 10.51
CA ARG A 502 23.35 -30.62 9.28
C ARG A 502 23.44 -31.93 8.49
N ALA A 503 23.58 -33.06 9.18
CA ALA A 503 23.64 -34.37 8.53
C ALA A 503 22.28 -34.76 7.92
N GLU A 504 21.19 -34.52 8.64
CA GLU A 504 19.82 -34.72 8.14
C GLU A 504 19.55 -33.84 6.92
N LEU A 505 19.86 -32.54 7.00
CA LEU A 505 19.68 -31.60 5.90
C LEU A 505 20.41 -32.06 4.63
N LYS A 506 21.67 -32.46 4.77
CA LYS A 506 22.47 -32.96 3.64
C LYS A 506 21.85 -34.21 3.00
N SER A 507 21.37 -35.15 3.80
CA SER A 507 20.73 -36.37 3.29
C SER A 507 19.45 -36.05 2.52
N LEU A 508 18.66 -35.08 2.99
CA LEU A 508 17.44 -34.65 2.31
C LEU A 508 17.74 -33.91 1.01
N GLU A 509 18.77 -33.05 0.99
CA GLU A 509 19.20 -32.35 -0.22
C GLU A 509 19.71 -33.34 -1.30
N GLU A 510 20.43 -34.40 -0.91
CA GLU A 510 20.84 -35.48 -1.84
C GLU A 510 19.63 -36.27 -2.39
N GLU A 511 18.61 -36.54 -1.56
CA GLU A 511 17.37 -37.19 -2.01
C GLU A 511 16.59 -36.30 -3.00
N SER A 512 16.53 -34.99 -2.73
CA SER A 512 15.90 -33.99 -3.60
C SER A 512 16.55 -33.97 -4.99
N GLU A 513 17.88 -33.93 -5.07
CA GLU A 513 18.61 -33.93 -6.36
C GLU A 513 18.31 -35.18 -7.21
N LEU A 514 18.23 -36.36 -6.57
CA LEU A 514 17.91 -37.60 -7.28
C LEU A 514 16.46 -37.63 -7.81
N LEU A 515 15.53 -37.03 -7.06
CA LEU A 515 14.13 -36.91 -7.48
C LEU A 515 14.00 -35.92 -8.65
N ASP A 516 14.70 -34.79 -8.61
CA ASP A 516 14.74 -33.81 -9.70
C ASP A 516 15.28 -34.42 -11.01
N GLU A 517 16.34 -35.22 -10.93
CA GLU A 517 16.86 -35.95 -12.10
C GLU A 517 15.83 -36.95 -12.65
N LYS A 518 15.13 -37.67 -11.78
CA LYS A 518 14.09 -38.63 -12.17
C LYS A 518 12.91 -37.91 -12.86
N ILE A 519 12.42 -36.83 -12.28
CA ILE A 519 11.33 -35.98 -12.82
C ILE A 519 11.73 -35.46 -14.21
N SER A 520 12.94 -34.90 -14.33
CA SER A 520 13.46 -34.39 -15.60
C SER A 520 13.52 -35.45 -16.70
N SER A 521 13.81 -36.71 -16.34
CA SER A 521 13.87 -37.82 -17.31
C SER A 521 12.49 -38.30 -17.79
N LEU A 522 11.43 -38.04 -17.03
CA LEU A 522 10.06 -38.46 -17.31
C LEU A 522 9.19 -37.34 -17.91
N GLN A 523 9.67 -36.09 -17.89
CA GLN A 523 8.91 -34.89 -18.25
C GLN A 523 8.26 -34.94 -19.65
N GLU A 524 8.96 -35.40 -20.68
CA GLU A 524 8.41 -35.43 -22.06
C GLU A 524 7.17 -36.32 -22.18
N GLU A 525 7.18 -37.46 -21.49
CA GLU A 525 6.03 -38.38 -21.48
C GLU A 525 4.93 -37.89 -20.54
N ALA A 526 5.30 -37.20 -19.46
CA ALA A 526 4.36 -36.54 -18.57
C ALA A 526 3.61 -35.40 -19.26
N ASP A 527 4.30 -34.56 -20.05
CA ASP A 527 3.68 -33.46 -20.80
C ASP A 527 2.57 -33.96 -21.76
N ILE A 528 2.77 -35.12 -22.38
CA ILE A 528 1.78 -35.76 -23.25
C ILE A 528 0.57 -36.26 -22.43
N ALA A 529 0.84 -36.92 -21.31
CA ALA A 529 -0.19 -37.40 -20.38
C ALA A 529 -1.02 -36.25 -19.79
N GLU A 530 -0.36 -35.15 -19.41
CA GLU A 530 -1.00 -33.93 -18.90
C GLU A 530 -1.92 -33.28 -19.95
N ASP A 531 -1.55 -33.26 -21.23
CA ASP A 531 -2.42 -32.77 -22.31
C ASP A 531 -3.67 -33.66 -22.47
N GLU A 532 -3.52 -34.98 -22.36
CA GLU A 532 -4.65 -35.90 -22.41
C GLU A 532 -5.54 -35.81 -21.16
N TYR A 533 -4.94 -35.62 -19.99
CA TYR A 533 -5.66 -35.36 -18.74
C TYR A 533 -6.43 -34.03 -18.82
N ALA A 534 -5.80 -32.97 -19.32
CA ALA A 534 -6.43 -31.67 -19.50
C ALA A 534 -7.65 -31.75 -20.44
N LYS A 535 -7.58 -32.57 -21.50
CA LYS A 535 -8.73 -32.87 -22.37
C LYS A 535 -9.85 -33.62 -21.64
N ALA A 536 -9.50 -34.57 -20.77
CA ALA A 536 -10.48 -35.29 -19.96
C ALA A 536 -11.22 -34.34 -19.00
N LEU A 537 -10.46 -33.50 -18.30
CA LEU A 537 -10.98 -32.51 -17.38
C LEU A 537 -11.84 -31.47 -18.10
N GLU A 538 -11.38 -30.97 -19.25
CA GLU A 538 -12.16 -30.07 -20.10
C GLU A 538 -13.48 -30.72 -20.56
N ALA A 539 -13.44 -31.98 -21.00
CA ALA A 539 -14.65 -32.69 -21.42
C ALA A 539 -15.67 -32.83 -20.27
N ILE A 540 -15.21 -33.11 -19.05
CA ILE A 540 -16.05 -33.18 -17.85
C ILE A 540 -16.65 -31.80 -17.57
N ASN A 541 -15.83 -30.76 -17.47
CA ASN A 541 -16.29 -29.40 -17.16
C ASN A 541 -17.29 -28.87 -18.19
N VAL A 542 -17.06 -29.13 -19.49
CA VAL A 542 -17.99 -28.74 -20.55
C VAL A 542 -19.31 -29.54 -20.47
N ARG A 543 -19.25 -30.84 -20.14
CA ARG A 543 -20.47 -31.66 -19.94
C ARG A 543 -21.26 -31.24 -18.71
N THR A 544 -20.58 -30.90 -17.62
CA THR A 544 -21.19 -30.35 -16.42
C THR A 544 -21.88 -29.01 -16.74
N ALA A 545 -21.19 -28.11 -17.44
CA ALA A 545 -21.77 -26.86 -17.94
C ALA A 545 -22.99 -27.09 -18.86
N MET A 546 -23.05 -28.19 -19.62
CA MET A 546 -24.24 -28.52 -20.42
C MET A 546 -25.49 -28.74 -19.58
N LEU A 547 -25.38 -29.22 -18.33
CA LEU A 547 -26.55 -29.42 -17.45
C LEU A 547 -27.27 -28.10 -17.18
N SER A 548 -26.53 -27.06 -16.80
CA SER A 548 -27.10 -25.71 -16.60
C SER A 548 -27.70 -25.13 -17.89
N VAL A 549 -27.22 -25.56 -19.05
CA VAL A 549 -27.68 -25.09 -20.36
C VAL A 549 -28.94 -25.81 -20.82
N GLU A 550 -29.25 -26.99 -20.31
CA GLU A 550 -30.47 -27.72 -20.69
C GLU A 550 -31.72 -27.17 -20.01
N GLU A 551 -31.57 -26.62 -18.81
CA GLU A 551 -32.65 -25.99 -18.05
C GLU A 551 -33.06 -24.64 -18.66
N GLU A 552 -34.36 -24.38 -18.72
CA GLU A 552 -34.88 -23.10 -19.21
C GLU A 552 -34.86 -22.07 -18.08
N ILE A 553 -34.38 -20.86 -18.38
CA ILE A 553 -34.27 -19.77 -17.40
C ILE A 553 -35.64 -19.09 -17.29
N ASN A 554 -36.25 -19.08 -16.11
CA ASN A 554 -37.58 -18.52 -15.87
C ASN A 554 -37.57 -17.27 -14.98
N SER A 555 -36.46 -17.00 -14.30
CA SER A 555 -36.30 -15.87 -13.40
C SER A 555 -34.94 -15.19 -13.58
N LEU A 556 -34.80 -13.96 -13.08
CA LEU A 556 -33.51 -13.27 -13.07
C LEU A 556 -32.50 -13.94 -12.13
N ASP A 557 -32.97 -14.61 -11.08
CA ASP A 557 -32.10 -15.35 -10.16
C ASP A 557 -31.54 -16.60 -10.85
N GLU A 558 -32.39 -17.39 -11.54
CA GLU A 558 -31.93 -18.48 -12.41
C GLU A 558 -30.97 -17.98 -13.49
N ALA A 559 -31.19 -16.77 -14.03
CA ALA A 559 -30.28 -16.18 -15.01
C ALA A 559 -28.90 -15.84 -14.41
N ARG A 560 -28.86 -15.41 -13.14
CA ARG A 560 -27.60 -15.13 -12.43
C ARG A 560 -26.86 -16.42 -12.12
N ASP A 561 -27.57 -17.42 -11.61
CA ASP A 561 -27.01 -18.74 -11.30
C ASP A 561 -26.44 -19.39 -12.57
N TYR A 562 -27.18 -19.29 -13.69
CA TYR A 562 -26.72 -19.71 -15.01
C TYR A 562 -25.42 -19.01 -15.46
N VAL A 563 -25.29 -17.70 -15.23
CA VAL A 563 -24.06 -16.97 -15.58
C VAL A 563 -22.91 -17.38 -14.66
N LEU A 564 -23.18 -17.56 -13.36
CA LEU A 564 -22.17 -17.97 -12.38
C LEU A 564 -21.62 -19.36 -12.71
N SER A 565 -22.48 -20.34 -12.97
CA SER A 565 -22.07 -21.73 -13.27
C SER A 565 -21.24 -21.84 -14.56
N LEU A 566 -21.46 -20.94 -15.53
CA LEU A 566 -20.75 -20.97 -16.81
C LEU A 566 -19.55 -20.04 -16.92
N THR A 567 -19.34 -19.14 -15.95
CA THR A 567 -18.32 -18.08 -16.08
C THR A 567 -16.92 -18.65 -16.25
N ASP A 568 -16.56 -19.65 -15.44
CA ASP A 568 -15.23 -20.24 -15.45
C ASP A 568 -15.01 -21.03 -16.75
N VAL A 569 -15.96 -21.88 -17.14
CA VAL A 569 -15.89 -22.66 -18.39
C VAL A 569 -15.78 -21.75 -19.62
N LEU A 570 -16.59 -20.68 -19.71
CA LEU A 570 -16.54 -19.75 -20.83
C LEU A 570 -15.25 -18.93 -20.87
N ASN A 571 -14.68 -18.60 -19.72
CA ASN A 571 -13.43 -17.84 -19.65
C ASN A 571 -12.21 -18.73 -19.94
N ASP A 572 -12.14 -19.91 -19.35
CA ASP A 572 -10.97 -20.78 -19.36
C ASP A 572 -10.82 -21.47 -20.73
N TYR A 573 -11.92 -21.95 -21.30
CA TYR A 573 -11.88 -22.70 -22.56
C TYR A 573 -12.21 -21.85 -23.79
N PHE A 574 -13.07 -20.83 -23.65
CA PHE A 574 -13.52 -20.01 -24.79
C PHE A 574 -13.01 -18.57 -24.77
N LYS A 575 -12.36 -18.11 -23.68
CA LYS A 575 -11.88 -16.72 -23.50
C LYS A 575 -12.99 -15.68 -23.67
N ILE A 576 -14.23 -16.05 -23.38
CA ILE A 576 -15.39 -15.18 -23.48
C ILE A 576 -15.67 -14.60 -22.09
N ARG A 577 -15.55 -13.28 -21.95
CA ARG A 577 -15.93 -12.61 -20.70
C ARG A 577 -17.45 -12.59 -20.54
N SER A 578 -17.95 -13.22 -19.47
CA SER A 578 -19.37 -13.27 -19.11
C SER A 578 -20.01 -11.88 -19.09
N SER A 579 -19.34 -10.88 -18.51
CA SER A 579 -19.80 -9.48 -18.46
C SER A 579 -20.08 -8.84 -19.82
N ASN A 580 -19.40 -9.28 -20.89
CA ASN A 580 -19.65 -8.80 -22.25
C ASN A 580 -20.70 -9.66 -22.97
N ARG A 581 -20.68 -10.97 -22.74
CA ARG A 581 -21.62 -11.92 -23.37
C ARG A 581 -23.04 -11.71 -22.87
N TYR A 582 -23.22 -11.73 -21.56
CA TYR A 582 -24.50 -11.57 -20.87
C TYR A 582 -24.76 -10.10 -20.52
N ARG A 583 -24.52 -9.19 -21.48
CA ARG A 583 -24.51 -7.75 -21.19
C ARG A 583 -25.85 -7.23 -20.70
N ALA A 584 -26.96 -7.80 -21.17
CA ALA A 584 -28.31 -7.43 -20.74
C ALA A 584 -28.51 -7.63 -19.22
N LEU A 585 -28.13 -8.79 -18.68
CA LEU A 585 -28.19 -9.09 -17.25
C LEU A 585 -27.13 -8.30 -16.48
N ALA A 586 -25.89 -8.28 -16.97
CA ALA A 586 -24.80 -7.54 -16.31
C ALA A 586 -25.11 -6.04 -16.15
N TRP A 587 -25.74 -5.42 -17.15
CA TRP A 587 -26.19 -4.03 -17.10
C TRP A 587 -27.29 -3.82 -16.05
N TYR A 588 -28.26 -4.75 -15.95
CA TYR A 588 -29.33 -4.71 -14.95
C TYR A 588 -28.74 -4.73 -13.54
N ASP A 589 -27.83 -5.67 -13.27
CA ASP A 589 -27.17 -5.79 -11.96
C ASP A 589 -26.24 -4.61 -11.65
N ASP A 590 -25.50 -4.12 -12.64
CA ASP A 590 -24.67 -2.91 -12.52
C ASP A 590 -25.53 -1.69 -12.13
N PHE A 591 -26.73 -1.55 -12.71
CA PHE A 591 -27.67 -0.48 -12.37
C PHE A 591 -28.28 -0.68 -10.98
N ALA A 592 -28.71 -1.87 -10.62
CA ALA A 592 -29.23 -2.16 -9.28
C ALA A 592 -28.22 -1.80 -8.19
N ARG A 593 -26.94 -2.19 -8.37
CA ARG A 593 -25.84 -1.79 -7.48
C ARG A 593 -25.64 -0.28 -7.45
N ALA A 594 -25.67 0.38 -8.61
CA ALA A 594 -25.52 1.83 -8.70
C ALA A 594 -26.66 2.56 -7.98
N ASN A 595 -27.89 2.06 -8.09
CA ASN A 595 -29.07 2.62 -7.44
C ASN A 595 -28.97 2.52 -5.91
N VAL A 596 -28.58 1.37 -5.37
CA VAL A 596 -28.35 1.19 -3.92
C VAL A 596 -27.31 2.18 -3.41
N GLU A 597 -26.15 2.27 -4.07
CA GLU A 597 -25.08 3.20 -3.69
C GLU A 597 -25.53 4.67 -3.79
N ALA A 598 -26.31 5.03 -4.81
CA ALA A 598 -26.86 6.37 -4.97
C ALA A 598 -27.90 6.70 -3.89
N LYS A 599 -28.81 5.77 -3.57
CA LYS A 599 -29.86 5.96 -2.57
C LYS A 599 -29.30 6.08 -1.17
N GLU A 600 -28.41 5.18 -0.75
CA GLU A 600 -27.75 5.27 0.55
C GLU A 600 -26.91 6.55 0.69
N GLY A 601 -26.20 6.93 -0.38
CA GLY A 601 -25.47 8.20 -0.40
C GLY A 601 -26.40 9.41 -0.28
N THR A 602 -27.60 9.32 -0.85
CA THR A 602 -28.62 10.37 -0.82
C THR A 602 -29.23 10.51 0.56
N ASP A 603 -29.55 9.39 1.21
CA ASP A 603 -30.04 9.37 2.59
C ASP A 603 -29.03 10.02 3.56
N LEU A 604 -27.75 9.64 3.44
CA LEU A 604 -26.67 10.24 4.22
C LEU A 604 -26.51 11.74 3.93
N LEU A 605 -26.65 12.15 2.67
CA LEU A 605 -26.54 13.55 2.27
C LEU A 605 -27.71 14.38 2.81
N ASN A 606 -28.94 13.85 2.80
CA ASN A 606 -30.11 14.49 3.40
C ASN A 606 -29.93 14.68 4.91
N GLN A 607 -29.39 13.68 5.61
CA GLN A 607 -29.04 13.79 7.04
C GLN A 607 -27.99 14.88 7.28
N LEU A 608 -26.95 14.92 6.43
CA LEU A 608 -25.90 15.94 6.49
C LEU A 608 -26.47 17.35 6.22
N ILE A 609 -27.30 17.54 5.20
CA ILE A 609 -27.96 18.81 4.88
C ILE A 609 -28.80 19.29 6.06
N SER A 610 -29.64 18.42 6.63
CA SER A 610 -30.50 18.76 7.77
C SER A 610 -29.68 19.20 8.99
N SER A 611 -28.65 18.43 9.33
CA SER A 611 -27.73 18.74 10.45
C SER A 611 -27.00 20.07 10.23
N MET A 612 -26.53 20.31 9.00
CA MET A 612 -25.84 21.54 8.62
C MET A 612 -26.74 22.77 8.68
N ARG A 613 -27.99 22.67 8.20
CA ARG A 613 -28.98 23.75 8.29
C ARG A 613 -29.27 24.12 9.74
N SER A 614 -29.46 23.12 10.59
CA SER A 614 -29.71 23.30 12.03
C SER A 614 -28.53 24.00 12.74
N MET A 615 -27.30 23.49 12.56
CA MET A 615 -26.11 24.10 13.15
C MET A 615 -25.85 25.51 12.63
N LYS A 616 -26.05 25.75 11.32
CA LYS A 616 -25.90 27.09 10.74
C LYS A 616 -26.92 28.07 11.32
N TYR A 617 -28.16 27.65 11.56
CA TYR A 617 -29.19 28.48 12.20
C TYR A 617 -28.76 28.93 13.60
N GLU A 618 -28.30 27.99 14.44
CA GLU A 618 -27.77 28.28 15.77
C GLU A 618 -26.55 29.24 15.74
N LEU A 619 -25.64 29.02 14.79
CA LEU A 619 -24.48 29.88 14.59
C LEU A 619 -24.90 31.30 14.20
N ALA A 620 -25.86 31.46 13.28
CA ALA A 620 -26.29 32.76 12.77
C ALA A 620 -26.87 33.67 13.88
N LEU A 621 -27.51 33.08 14.90
CA LEU A 621 -28.06 33.82 16.05
C LEU A 621 -26.96 34.46 16.93
N LYS A 622 -25.76 33.87 16.95
CA LYS A 622 -24.69 34.22 17.90
C LYS A 622 -23.53 34.95 17.23
N VAL A 623 -23.23 34.65 15.96
CA VAL A 623 -21.97 35.04 15.30
C VAL A 623 -21.67 36.55 15.35
N ASN A 624 -22.67 37.40 15.14
CA ASN A 624 -22.49 38.86 15.17
C ASN A 624 -22.12 39.37 16.57
N ASN A 625 -22.70 38.79 17.63
CA ASN A 625 -22.37 39.14 19.01
C ASN A 625 -20.92 38.74 19.35
N TYR A 626 -20.44 37.62 18.81
CA TYR A 626 -19.07 37.16 19.02
C TYR A 626 -18.04 38.03 18.30
N ILE A 627 -18.36 38.51 17.09
CA ILE A 627 -17.55 39.52 16.41
C ILE A 627 -17.44 40.77 17.30
N ASP A 628 -18.57 41.23 17.86
CA ASP A 628 -18.60 42.42 18.74
C ASP A 628 -17.74 42.25 19.99
N LEU A 629 -17.90 41.13 20.71
CA LEU A 629 -17.08 40.80 21.88
C LEU A 629 -15.58 40.79 21.57
N ARG A 630 -15.21 40.35 20.38
CA ARG A 630 -13.81 40.34 19.95
C ARG A 630 -13.23 41.73 19.71
N PHE A 631 -13.99 42.65 19.12
CA PHE A 631 -13.55 44.05 19.00
C PHE A 631 -13.49 44.77 20.36
N LEU A 632 -14.23 44.27 21.36
CA LEU A 632 -14.11 44.69 22.75
C LEU A 632 -12.93 44.05 23.50
N GLY A 633 -12.06 43.28 22.81
CA GLY A 633 -10.86 42.68 23.38
C GLY A 633 -11.07 41.31 24.04
N THR A 634 -12.24 40.70 23.90
CA THR A 634 -12.54 39.38 24.47
C THR A 634 -12.46 38.29 23.39
N SER A 635 -11.56 37.32 23.53
CA SER A 635 -11.52 36.16 22.63
C SER A 635 -12.41 35.05 23.15
N VAL A 636 -13.42 34.64 22.37
CA VAL A 636 -14.28 33.49 22.68
C VAL A 636 -14.29 32.53 21.49
N THR A 637 -14.13 31.24 21.77
CA THR A 637 -14.25 30.17 20.78
C THR A 637 -15.67 29.64 20.75
N LEU A 638 -16.30 29.66 19.58
CA LEU A 638 -17.56 28.99 19.27
C LEU A 638 -17.33 27.50 19.04
N GLU A 639 -17.95 26.68 19.87
CA GLU A 639 -17.95 25.22 19.73
C GLU A 639 -18.68 24.77 18.45
N ASP A 640 -19.63 25.58 17.96
CA ASP A 640 -20.44 25.31 16.76
C ASP A 640 -19.58 25.01 15.53
N PHE A 641 -18.46 25.72 15.34
CA PHE A 641 -17.56 25.47 14.21
C PHE A 641 -16.87 24.10 14.30
N GLY A 642 -16.53 23.66 15.51
CA GLY A 642 -15.96 22.33 15.75
C GLY A 642 -16.97 21.24 15.42
N LYS A 643 -18.21 21.38 15.92
CA LYS A 643 -19.33 20.46 15.64
C LYS A 643 -19.65 20.37 14.15
N MET A 644 -19.67 21.51 13.45
CA MET A 644 -19.86 21.54 12.00
C MET A 644 -18.74 20.81 11.25
N GLN A 645 -17.47 21.01 11.61
CA GLN A 645 -16.35 20.31 10.97
C GLN A 645 -16.37 18.81 11.24
N GLU A 646 -16.65 18.40 12.48
CA GLU A 646 -16.75 17.00 12.87
C GLU A 646 -17.88 16.29 12.11
N THR A 647 -19.07 16.91 12.07
CA THR A 647 -20.23 16.39 11.33
C THR A 647 -19.93 16.31 9.84
N TYR A 648 -19.32 17.34 9.26
CA TYR A 648 -18.90 17.35 7.85
C TYR A 648 -17.93 16.21 7.58
N ASN A 649 -16.85 16.08 8.35
CA ASN A 649 -15.83 15.07 8.11
C ASN A 649 -16.37 13.63 8.27
N SER A 650 -17.23 13.40 9.27
CA SER A 650 -17.82 12.09 9.56
C SER A 650 -18.81 11.64 8.48
N LEU A 651 -19.78 12.50 8.13
CA LEU A 651 -20.85 12.13 7.19
C LEU A 651 -20.44 12.31 5.73
N PHE A 652 -19.75 13.40 5.38
CA PHE A 652 -19.42 13.65 3.97
C PHE A 652 -18.42 12.64 3.41
N GLN A 653 -17.52 12.08 4.22
CA GLN A 653 -16.65 11.00 3.76
C GLN A 653 -17.46 9.77 3.32
N GLN A 654 -18.52 9.43 4.07
CA GLN A 654 -19.42 8.33 3.74
C GLN A 654 -20.24 8.63 2.49
N VAL A 655 -20.83 9.84 2.41
CA VAL A 655 -21.55 10.32 1.21
C VAL A 655 -20.65 10.27 -0.02
N ASN A 656 -19.43 10.81 0.08
CA ASN A 656 -18.51 10.86 -1.05
C ASN A 656 -18.10 9.45 -1.48
N ALA A 657 -17.83 8.53 -0.56
CA ALA A 657 -17.52 7.14 -0.91
C ALA A 657 -18.65 6.47 -1.71
N LYS A 658 -19.90 6.62 -1.24
CA LYS A 658 -21.10 6.10 -1.90
C LYS A 658 -21.33 6.74 -3.28
N TYR A 659 -21.30 8.07 -3.36
CA TYR A 659 -21.49 8.81 -4.62
C TYR A 659 -20.38 8.57 -5.65
N GLN A 660 -19.12 8.39 -5.22
CA GLN A 660 -18.02 8.05 -6.14
C GLN A 660 -18.23 6.65 -6.75
N ARG A 661 -18.69 5.66 -5.97
CA ARG A 661 -19.01 4.33 -6.49
C ARG A 661 -20.20 4.38 -7.44
N ALA A 662 -21.29 5.06 -7.05
CA ALA A 662 -22.44 5.27 -7.91
C ALA A 662 -22.07 5.96 -9.24
N SER A 663 -21.31 7.07 -9.21
CA SER A 663 -20.89 7.78 -10.43
C SER A 663 -19.98 6.93 -11.33
N ARG A 664 -19.12 6.07 -10.77
CA ARG A 664 -18.34 5.11 -11.55
C ARG A 664 -19.24 4.12 -12.28
N LEU A 665 -20.12 3.44 -11.55
CA LEU A 665 -21.06 2.46 -12.13
C LEU A 665 -21.97 3.10 -13.19
N ILE A 666 -22.57 4.26 -12.89
CA ILE A 666 -23.45 4.99 -13.84
C ILE A 666 -22.70 5.36 -15.12
N SER A 667 -21.46 5.81 -15.00
CA SER A 667 -20.66 6.12 -16.18
C SER A 667 -20.36 4.87 -17.01
N ASP A 668 -20.07 3.75 -16.37
CA ASP A 668 -19.82 2.48 -17.06
C ASP A 668 -21.09 1.97 -17.77
N LEU A 669 -22.28 2.18 -17.17
CA LEU A 669 -23.58 1.92 -17.79
C LEU A 669 -23.83 2.77 -19.04
N ILE A 670 -23.38 4.04 -19.03
CA ILE A 670 -23.47 4.95 -20.20
C ILE A 670 -22.50 4.51 -21.30
N GLU A 671 -21.28 4.11 -20.96
CA GLU A 671 -20.25 3.70 -21.92
C GLU A 671 -20.56 2.34 -22.58
N LYS A 672 -21.19 1.43 -21.83
CA LYS A 672 -21.49 0.07 -22.27
C LYS A 672 -23.00 -0.20 -22.20
N PRO A 673 -23.79 0.31 -23.15
CA PRO A 673 -25.24 0.11 -23.15
C PRO A 673 -25.62 -1.36 -23.40
N ALA A 674 -26.74 -1.79 -22.83
CA ALA A 674 -27.43 -3.03 -23.17
C ALA A 674 -28.45 -2.81 -24.30
N SER A 675 -28.99 -3.91 -24.82
CA SER A 675 -30.02 -3.95 -25.89
C SER A 675 -31.25 -3.08 -25.57
N TYR A 676 -31.65 -3.00 -24.30
CA TYR A 676 -32.82 -2.26 -23.84
C TYR A 676 -32.48 -0.91 -23.17
N SER A 677 -31.20 -0.60 -22.92
CA SER A 677 -30.83 0.52 -22.04
C SER A 677 -30.73 1.88 -22.74
N SER A 678 -30.86 1.93 -24.07
CA SER A 678 -30.71 3.16 -24.86
C SER A 678 -31.71 4.25 -24.46
N SER A 679 -32.91 3.87 -24.00
CA SER A 679 -33.95 4.77 -23.50
C SER A 679 -33.58 5.49 -22.20
N TYR A 680 -32.62 5.00 -21.43
CA TYR A 680 -32.25 5.53 -20.11
C TYR A 680 -31.01 6.43 -20.15
N SER A 681 -30.44 6.64 -21.33
CA SER A 681 -29.18 7.37 -21.49
C SER A 681 -29.26 8.84 -21.04
N GLU A 682 -30.44 9.46 -21.11
CA GLU A 682 -30.66 10.82 -20.63
C GLU A 682 -30.72 10.87 -19.09
N ASP A 683 -31.54 10.02 -18.47
CA ASP A 683 -31.65 9.89 -17.01
C ASP A 683 -30.29 9.60 -16.37
N LEU A 684 -29.52 8.63 -16.91
CA LEU A 684 -28.19 8.31 -16.40
C LEU A 684 -27.22 9.49 -16.47
N ARG A 685 -27.32 10.32 -17.52
CA ARG A 685 -26.48 11.53 -17.66
C ARG A 685 -26.88 12.60 -16.66
N GLU A 686 -28.17 12.76 -16.37
CA GLU A 686 -28.64 13.69 -15.34
C GLU A 686 -28.22 13.23 -13.94
N ILE A 687 -28.32 11.95 -13.62
CA ILE A 687 -27.83 11.39 -12.35
C ILE A 687 -26.32 11.63 -12.23
N ASP A 688 -25.52 11.29 -13.26
CA ASP A 688 -24.06 11.52 -13.23
C ASP A 688 -23.69 13.01 -13.05
N LYS A 689 -24.40 13.92 -13.74
CA LYS A 689 -24.24 15.37 -13.54
C LYS A 689 -24.58 15.79 -12.12
N ALA A 690 -25.65 15.25 -11.54
CA ALA A 690 -26.09 15.58 -10.18
C ALA A 690 -25.07 15.10 -9.13
N LEU A 691 -24.63 13.84 -9.22
CA LEU A 691 -23.57 13.29 -8.36
C LEU A 691 -22.27 14.10 -8.46
N PHE A 692 -21.86 14.43 -9.68
CA PHE A 692 -20.66 15.24 -9.92
C PHE A 692 -20.80 16.64 -9.32
N ARG A 693 -21.96 17.30 -9.49
CA ARG A 693 -22.20 18.65 -8.94
C ARG A 693 -22.27 18.64 -7.43
N THR A 694 -22.90 17.63 -6.82
CA THR A 694 -22.90 17.48 -5.35
C THR A 694 -21.47 17.39 -4.82
N ASN A 695 -20.62 16.57 -5.44
CA ASN A 695 -19.23 16.50 -5.04
C ASN A 695 -18.54 17.88 -5.11
N GLN A 696 -18.82 18.71 -6.12
CA GLN A 696 -18.28 20.07 -6.19
C GLN A 696 -18.77 21.02 -5.09
N ILE A 697 -20.03 20.87 -4.67
CA ILE A 697 -20.64 21.69 -3.62
C ILE A 697 -20.01 21.35 -2.27
N TRP A 698 -19.78 20.07 -2.01
CA TRP A 698 -19.40 19.60 -0.68
C TRP A 698 -17.91 19.40 -0.50
N ALA A 699 -17.19 18.85 -1.49
CA ALA A 699 -15.77 18.55 -1.36
C ALA A 699 -14.96 19.79 -0.96
N GLN A 700 -14.24 19.66 0.15
CA GLN A 700 -13.47 20.77 0.71
C GLN A 700 -12.39 21.21 -0.28
N LYS A 701 -12.52 22.44 -0.77
CA LYS A 701 -11.49 23.06 -1.59
C LYS A 701 -10.43 23.70 -0.69
N GLU A 702 -9.17 23.44 -0.99
CA GLU A 702 -8.07 24.11 -0.30
C GLU A 702 -8.09 25.62 -0.54
N SER A 703 -7.48 26.39 0.37
CA SER A 703 -7.29 27.83 0.18
C SER A 703 -6.47 28.14 -1.09
N THR A 704 -5.64 27.21 -1.53
CA THR A 704 -4.76 27.25 -2.72
C THR A 704 -5.47 27.77 -3.96
N TYR A 705 -6.68 27.28 -4.22
CA TYR A 705 -7.48 27.67 -5.39
C TYR A 705 -7.80 29.17 -5.42
N PHE A 706 -8.00 29.80 -4.26
CA PHE A 706 -8.40 31.21 -4.15
C PHE A 706 -7.27 32.21 -4.36
N TYR A 707 -6.01 31.78 -4.27
CA TYR A 707 -4.86 32.64 -4.51
C TYR A 707 -4.15 32.38 -5.83
N PHE A 708 -4.53 31.33 -6.58
CA PHE A 708 -3.85 30.91 -7.79
C PHE A 708 -3.66 32.04 -8.82
N VAL A 709 -4.72 32.77 -9.16
CA VAL A 709 -4.66 33.91 -10.09
C VAL A 709 -3.73 35.01 -9.57
N ARG A 710 -3.73 35.24 -8.25
CA ARG A 710 -2.84 36.20 -7.60
C ARG A 710 -1.39 35.75 -7.67
N TRP A 711 -1.11 34.45 -7.54
CA TRP A 711 0.23 33.89 -7.69
C TRP A 711 0.78 34.05 -9.11
N LEU A 712 -0.06 33.81 -10.11
CA LEU A 712 0.28 34.10 -11.51
C LEU A 712 0.63 35.57 -11.70
N LEU A 713 -0.20 36.48 -11.17
CA LEU A 713 0.06 37.91 -11.26
C LEU A 713 1.36 38.32 -10.54
N ASN A 714 1.59 37.80 -9.34
CA ASN A 714 2.82 38.04 -8.58
C ASN A 714 4.05 37.57 -9.38
N SER A 715 4.00 36.37 -9.99
CA SER A 715 5.08 35.86 -10.85
C SER A 715 5.32 36.72 -12.07
N VAL A 716 4.27 37.16 -12.77
CA VAL A 716 4.41 38.07 -13.92
C VAL A 716 5.06 39.39 -13.49
N ILE A 717 4.62 39.98 -12.38
CA ILE A 717 5.17 41.23 -11.86
C ILE A 717 6.66 41.07 -11.53
N VAL A 718 7.03 40.02 -10.80
CA VAL A 718 8.42 39.77 -10.39
C VAL A 718 9.30 39.47 -11.61
N ALA A 719 8.90 38.52 -12.46
CA ALA A 719 9.67 38.11 -13.63
C ALA A 719 9.85 39.23 -14.65
N LEU A 720 8.79 40.01 -14.92
CA LEU A 720 8.87 41.15 -15.84
C LEU A 720 9.78 42.25 -15.29
N SER A 721 9.66 42.57 -14.00
CA SER A 721 10.49 43.60 -13.36
C SER A 721 11.97 43.20 -13.39
N VAL A 722 12.31 41.97 -12.99
CA VAL A 722 13.69 41.49 -12.97
C VAL A 722 14.26 41.39 -14.38
N SER A 723 13.45 40.95 -15.36
CA SER A 723 13.86 40.90 -16.76
C SER A 723 14.22 42.28 -17.31
N LEU A 724 13.35 43.28 -17.10
CA LEU A 724 13.60 44.66 -17.54
C LEU A 724 14.82 45.28 -16.85
N ILE A 725 14.96 45.10 -15.54
CA ILE A 725 16.13 45.57 -14.77
C ILE A 725 17.40 44.90 -15.30
N SER A 726 17.37 43.59 -15.51
CA SER A 726 18.52 42.82 -15.99
C SER A 726 18.95 43.27 -17.37
N VAL A 727 18.02 43.46 -18.30
CA VAL A 727 18.33 43.95 -19.66
C VAL A 727 18.91 45.36 -19.59
N ALA A 728 18.31 46.27 -18.82
CA ALA A 728 18.77 47.64 -18.69
C ALA A 728 20.19 47.71 -18.11
N VAL A 729 20.44 47.03 -16.98
CA VAL A 729 21.74 47.06 -16.31
C VAL A 729 22.79 46.30 -17.12
N ALA A 730 22.47 45.11 -17.64
CA ALA A 730 23.42 44.30 -18.38
C ALA A 730 23.80 44.94 -19.73
N SER A 731 22.85 45.55 -20.43
CA SER A 731 23.14 46.25 -21.70
C SER A 731 24.06 47.46 -21.51
N LEU A 732 23.88 48.21 -20.42
CA LEU A 732 24.77 49.32 -20.02
C LEU A 732 26.15 48.81 -19.63
N ALA A 733 26.23 47.75 -18.82
CA ALA A 733 27.51 47.20 -18.36
C ALA A 733 28.30 46.50 -19.47
N ALA A 734 27.63 45.82 -20.41
CA ALA A 734 28.24 45.11 -21.52
C ALA A 734 28.97 46.04 -22.49
N TYR A 735 28.49 47.28 -22.67
CA TYR A 735 29.03 48.22 -23.64
C TYR A 735 30.50 48.60 -23.35
N PRO A 736 30.90 49.02 -22.12
CA PRO A 736 32.31 49.18 -21.77
C PRO A 736 33.14 47.90 -21.93
N PHE A 737 32.60 46.73 -21.56
CA PHE A 737 33.29 45.45 -21.74
C PHE A 737 33.45 45.01 -23.20
N SER A 738 32.73 45.62 -24.15
CA SER A 738 32.90 45.42 -25.60
C SER A 738 33.77 46.51 -26.23
N ARG A 739 33.46 47.79 -25.98
CA ARG A 739 33.99 48.93 -26.74
C ARG A 739 35.11 49.70 -26.05
N MET A 740 35.23 49.63 -24.72
CA MET A 740 36.20 50.45 -23.97
C MET A 740 37.43 49.63 -23.56
N ARG A 741 38.58 50.30 -23.39
CA ARG A 741 39.81 49.70 -22.87
C ARG A 741 40.05 50.24 -21.46
N PHE A 742 40.00 49.35 -20.46
CA PHE A 742 40.28 49.67 -19.07
C PHE A 742 41.03 48.52 -18.40
N ARG A 743 41.77 48.82 -17.32
CA ARG A 743 42.55 47.82 -16.58
C ARG A 743 41.61 46.80 -15.95
N GLY A 744 41.91 45.51 -16.12
CA GLY A 744 41.10 44.41 -15.58
C GLY A 744 39.88 44.02 -16.42
N ARG A 745 39.67 44.56 -17.64
CA ARG A 745 38.49 44.26 -18.48
C ARG A 745 38.16 42.76 -18.64
N LYS A 746 39.15 41.93 -19.00
CA LYS A 746 38.93 40.47 -19.18
C LYS A 746 38.76 39.74 -17.84
N GLN A 747 39.61 40.06 -16.88
CA GLN A 747 39.63 39.43 -15.54
C GLN A 747 38.37 39.79 -14.74
N GLY A 748 37.88 41.02 -14.84
CA GLY A 748 36.66 41.47 -14.17
C GLY A 748 35.42 40.78 -14.72
N LEU A 749 35.29 40.65 -16.06
CA LEU A 749 34.18 39.91 -16.65
C LEU A 749 34.21 38.42 -16.27
N LEU A 750 35.40 37.80 -16.27
CA LEU A 750 35.57 36.42 -15.82
C LEU A 750 35.27 36.27 -14.31
N GLY A 751 35.72 37.22 -13.49
CA GLY A 751 35.47 37.23 -12.05
C GLY A 751 33.98 37.31 -11.71
N LEU A 752 33.23 38.18 -12.41
CA LEU A 752 31.79 38.26 -12.25
C LEU A 752 31.08 36.93 -12.60
N LEU A 753 31.52 36.26 -13.67
CA LEU A 753 30.99 34.94 -14.03
C LEU A 753 31.32 33.89 -12.96
N LEU A 754 32.56 33.84 -12.47
CA LEU A 754 32.99 32.88 -11.45
C LEU A 754 32.21 33.05 -10.14
N ILE A 755 31.93 34.30 -9.73
CA ILE A 755 31.10 34.58 -8.55
C ILE A 755 29.68 34.06 -8.75
N GLN A 756 29.09 34.26 -9.94
CA GLN A 756 27.72 33.81 -10.23
C GLN A 756 27.59 32.29 -10.37
N MET A 757 28.66 31.59 -10.75
CA MET A 757 28.68 30.11 -10.81
C MET A 757 28.65 29.46 -9.41
N PHE A 758 28.85 30.23 -8.35
CA PHE A 758 28.73 29.71 -6.99
C PHE A 758 27.26 29.37 -6.67
N PRO A 759 26.96 28.19 -6.09
CA PRO A 759 25.58 27.75 -5.90
C PRO A 759 24.78 28.72 -5.01
N THR A 760 23.61 29.15 -5.49
CA THR A 760 22.73 30.10 -4.80
C THR A 760 22.29 29.66 -3.40
N ILE A 761 22.15 28.35 -3.20
CA ILE A 761 21.78 27.72 -1.92
C ILE A 761 22.78 28.09 -0.81
N MET A 762 24.07 28.20 -1.14
CA MET A 762 25.14 28.41 -0.15
C MET A 762 25.07 29.76 0.54
N PHE A 763 24.56 30.79 -0.14
CA PHE A 763 24.44 32.15 0.41
C PHE A 763 23.00 32.55 0.75
N MET A 764 22.08 31.59 0.76
CA MET A 764 20.67 31.79 1.06
C MET A 764 20.42 32.39 2.45
N VAL A 765 21.16 31.92 3.47
CA VAL A 765 21.09 32.46 4.85
C VAL A 765 21.51 33.92 4.88
N ALA A 766 22.57 34.27 4.15
CA ALA A 766 23.04 35.64 4.04
C ALA A 766 22.02 36.53 3.32
N LEU A 767 21.37 36.01 2.27
CA LEU A 767 20.33 36.73 1.53
C LEU A 767 19.07 36.97 2.37
N TYR A 768 18.68 36.00 3.21
CA TYR A 768 17.60 36.18 4.18
C TYR A 768 17.93 37.28 5.19
N ALA A 769 19.13 37.23 5.80
CA ALA A 769 19.58 38.25 6.75
C ALA A 769 19.68 39.64 6.12
N LEU A 770 20.13 39.73 4.86
CA LEU A 770 20.18 40.98 4.10
C LEU A 770 18.79 41.58 3.92
N LEU A 771 17.81 40.80 3.49
CA LEU A 771 16.45 41.29 3.29
C LEU A 771 15.77 41.64 4.61
N GLN A 772 16.08 40.92 5.70
CA GLN A 772 15.62 41.28 7.03
C GLN A 772 16.16 42.66 7.46
N PHE A 773 17.46 42.89 7.25
CA PHE A 773 18.09 44.18 7.51
C PHE A 773 17.49 45.27 6.61
N MET A 774 17.41 45.04 5.30
CA MET A 774 16.82 45.98 4.34
C MET A 774 15.38 46.34 4.72
N GLY A 775 14.58 45.38 5.18
CA GLY A 775 13.20 45.61 5.61
C GLY A 775 13.06 46.51 6.84
N SER A 776 14.07 46.57 7.70
CA SER A 776 14.09 47.50 8.83
C SER A 776 14.28 48.97 8.42
N VAL A 777 14.90 49.20 7.26
CA VAL A 777 15.19 50.54 6.73
C VAL A 777 14.20 50.94 5.64
N ILE A 778 13.96 50.04 4.68
CA ILE A 778 13.07 50.20 3.53
C ILE A 778 12.10 49.00 3.52
N PRO A 779 10.92 49.13 4.15
CA PRO A 779 9.99 48.00 4.32
C PRO A 779 9.60 47.28 3.01
N PHE A 780 9.54 48.01 1.89
CA PHE A 780 9.25 47.45 0.56
C PHE A 780 10.32 46.46 0.05
N LEU A 781 11.56 46.56 0.52
CA LEU A 781 12.66 45.65 0.18
C LEU A 781 12.88 44.58 1.24
N GLY A 782 11.97 44.47 2.21
CA GLY A 782 12.05 43.53 3.31
C GLY A 782 11.67 42.09 2.95
N LEU A 783 11.81 41.20 3.93
CA LEU A 783 11.24 39.85 3.87
C LEU A 783 9.73 39.89 3.63
N ASN A 784 9.21 38.84 3.01
CA ASN A 784 7.79 38.65 2.76
C ASN A 784 7.16 39.81 1.96
N THR A 785 7.90 40.31 0.97
CA THR A 785 7.47 41.33 0.00
C THR A 785 7.92 40.96 -1.42
N LEU A 786 7.15 41.35 -2.44
CA LEU A 786 7.56 41.17 -3.84
C LEU A 786 8.76 42.06 -4.21
N GLY A 787 8.87 43.25 -3.59
CA GLY A 787 9.98 44.17 -3.82
C GLY A 787 11.33 43.60 -3.34
N GLY A 788 11.36 43.01 -2.15
CA GLY A 788 12.54 42.28 -1.66
C GLY A 788 12.94 41.12 -2.57
N LEU A 789 11.96 40.39 -3.12
CA LEU A 789 12.23 39.31 -4.06
C LEU A 789 12.81 39.81 -5.40
N ILE A 790 12.24 40.88 -5.98
CA ILE A 790 12.77 41.52 -7.19
C ILE A 790 14.21 42.01 -6.97
N PHE A 791 14.47 42.63 -5.80
CA PHE A 791 15.79 43.11 -5.43
C PHE A 791 16.82 41.98 -5.35
N ALA A 792 16.48 40.87 -4.68
CA ALA A 792 17.34 39.70 -4.58
C ALA A 792 17.69 39.11 -5.96
N TYR A 793 16.71 38.93 -6.84
CA TYR A 793 16.94 38.34 -8.16
C TYR A 793 17.68 39.27 -9.13
N SER A 794 17.61 40.59 -8.94
CA SER A 794 18.29 41.56 -9.81
C SER A 794 19.83 41.49 -9.75
N GLY A 795 20.42 40.75 -8.80
CA GLY A 795 21.87 40.53 -8.71
C GLY A 795 22.43 39.57 -9.77
N GLY A 796 21.60 38.71 -10.37
CA GLY A 796 22.02 37.61 -11.25
C GLY A 796 22.40 38.00 -12.69
N ILE A 797 23.14 39.10 -12.90
CA ILE A 797 23.31 39.72 -14.23
C ILE A 797 24.62 39.38 -14.96
N ALA A 798 25.59 38.71 -14.35
CA ALA A 798 26.92 38.54 -14.96
C ALA A 798 26.89 37.73 -16.26
N PHE A 799 26.12 36.64 -16.30
CA PHE A 799 25.91 35.87 -17.53
C PHE A 799 25.22 36.71 -18.63
N ASN A 800 24.23 37.52 -18.27
CA ASN A 800 23.53 38.41 -19.20
C ASN A 800 24.48 39.47 -19.79
N ILE A 801 25.38 40.04 -18.97
CA ILE A 801 26.41 40.98 -19.44
C ILE A 801 27.31 40.30 -20.47
N TRP A 802 27.72 39.06 -20.20
CA TRP A 802 28.59 38.30 -21.09
C TRP A 802 27.94 38.01 -22.44
N LEU A 803 26.67 37.58 -22.46
CA LEU A 803 25.90 37.35 -23.69
C LEU A 803 25.74 38.62 -24.53
N ILE A 804 25.30 39.73 -23.91
CA ILE A 804 25.11 41.00 -24.62
C ILE A 804 26.43 41.53 -25.16
N LYS A 805 27.51 41.42 -24.37
CA LYS A 805 28.87 41.79 -24.81
C LYS A 805 29.29 40.98 -26.03
N GLY A 806 29.06 39.66 -26.02
CA GLY A 806 29.37 38.79 -27.15
C GLY A 806 28.66 39.20 -28.43
N TYR A 807 27.40 39.63 -28.32
CA TYR A 807 26.65 40.16 -29.46
C TYR A 807 27.12 41.55 -29.88
N TYR A 808 27.43 42.45 -28.94
CA TYR A 808 27.99 43.76 -29.30
C TYR A 808 29.29 43.61 -30.10
N ASP A 809 30.13 42.61 -29.78
CA ASP A 809 31.37 42.35 -30.52
C ASP A 809 31.14 41.93 -31.99
N THR A 810 29.95 41.45 -32.36
CA THR A 810 29.64 41.11 -33.77
C THR A 810 29.20 42.32 -34.59
N ILE A 811 28.79 43.41 -33.95
CA ILE A 811 28.44 44.67 -34.61
C ILE A 811 29.75 45.39 -34.97
N SER A 812 29.92 45.75 -36.26
CA SER A 812 31.13 46.44 -36.74
C SER A 812 31.38 47.76 -35.99
N ASN A 813 32.64 48.00 -35.61
CA ASN A 813 33.06 49.23 -34.94
C ASN A 813 32.90 50.47 -35.84
N SER A 814 32.95 50.30 -37.17
CA SER A 814 32.85 51.39 -38.14
C SER A 814 31.53 52.16 -38.03
N LEU A 815 30.43 51.50 -37.66
CA LEU A 815 29.12 52.14 -37.47
C LEU A 815 29.14 53.12 -36.29
N GLU A 816 29.87 52.77 -35.23
CA GLU A 816 30.02 53.62 -34.04
C GLU A 816 30.97 54.78 -34.32
N GLU A 817 32.08 54.51 -35.01
CA GLU A 817 33.04 55.54 -35.43
C GLU A 817 32.38 56.57 -36.37
N ALA A 818 31.57 56.13 -37.32
CA ALA A 818 30.80 57.01 -38.20
C ALA A 818 29.86 57.93 -37.41
N ALA A 819 29.10 57.38 -36.45
CA ALA A 819 28.23 58.19 -35.60
C ALA A 819 29.01 59.20 -34.73
N MET A 820 30.21 58.83 -34.27
CA MET A 820 31.08 59.75 -33.53
C MET A 820 31.67 60.85 -34.42
N ILE A 821 31.93 60.58 -35.70
CA ILE A 821 32.32 61.59 -36.70
C ILE A 821 31.17 62.58 -36.92
N ASP A 822 29.91 62.11 -36.90
CA ASP A 822 28.69 62.94 -36.94
C ASP A 822 28.42 63.73 -35.64
N GLY A 823 29.35 63.68 -34.67
CA GLY A 823 29.27 64.44 -33.42
C GLY A 823 28.55 63.73 -32.26
N ALA A 824 28.20 62.45 -32.41
CA ALA A 824 27.60 61.70 -31.31
C ALA A 824 28.60 61.46 -30.16
N THR A 825 28.18 61.68 -28.92
CA THR A 825 28.93 61.21 -27.74
C THR A 825 28.90 59.69 -27.68
N LYS A 826 29.82 59.05 -26.93
CA LYS A 826 29.80 57.58 -26.77
C LYS A 826 28.47 57.04 -26.24
N PHE A 827 27.84 57.74 -25.30
CA PHE A 827 26.53 57.35 -24.79
C PHE A 827 25.42 57.51 -25.86
N GLN A 828 25.52 58.53 -26.71
CA GLN A 828 24.61 58.69 -27.86
C GLN A 828 24.84 57.59 -28.91
N ALA A 829 26.09 57.24 -29.21
CA ALA A 829 26.41 56.13 -30.12
C ALA A 829 25.92 54.79 -29.57
N PHE A 830 26.09 54.55 -28.26
CA PHE A 830 25.50 53.41 -27.57
C PHE A 830 23.97 53.36 -27.72
N SER A 831 23.27 54.41 -27.29
CA SER A 831 21.81 54.43 -27.21
C SER A 831 21.10 54.52 -28.57
N LYS A 832 21.69 55.20 -29.56
CA LYS A 832 21.09 55.45 -30.87
C LYS A 832 21.56 54.50 -31.98
N VAL A 833 22.72 53.86 -31.83
CA VAL A 833 23.29 52.98 -32.87
C VAL A 833 23.40 51.55 -32.37
N ILE A 834 24.18 51.31 -31.31
CA ILE A 834 24.46 49.94 -30.83
C ILE A 834 23.20 49.28 -30.25
N LEU A 835 22.48 49.96 -29.37
CA LEU A 835 21.33 49.39 -28.66
C LEU A 835 20.17 49.00 -29.62
N PRO A 836 19.78 49.81 -30.63
CA PRO A 836 18.79 49.41 -31.62
C PRO A 836 19.22 48.22 -32.49
N LEU A 837 20.51 48.14 -32.86
CA LEU A 837 21.06 47.01 -33.63
C LEU A 837 21.14 45.74 -32.78
N ALA A 838 21.23 45.88 -31.45
CA ALA A 838 21.28 44.77 -30.52
C ALA A 838 19.91 44.29 -30.01
N ARG A 839 18.79 44.83 -30.52
CA ARG A 839 17.43 44.39 -30.14
C ARG A 839 17.25 42.86 -30.09
N PRO A 840 17.80 42.06 -31.03
CA PRO A 840 17.66 40.60 -30.96
C PRO A 840 18.24 39.98 -29.69
N ILE A 841 19.45 40.36 -29.28
CA ILE A 841 20.04 39.81 -28.06
C ILE A 841 19.35 40.33 -26.79
N LEU A 842 18.86 41.58 -26.80
CA LEU A 842 18.12 42.15 -25.67
C LEU A 842 16.80 41.40 -25.46
N ALA A 843 16.09 41.05 -26.54
CA ALA A 843 14.89 40.23 -26.48
C ALA A 843 15.19 38.82 -25.97
N VAL A 844 16.27 38.18 -26.46
CA VAL A 844 16.70 36.86 -25.95
C VAL A 844 17.00 36.90 -24.46
N VAL A 845 17.78 37.87 -23.98
CA VAL A 845 18.09 38.02 -22.55
C VAL A 845 16.83 38.31 -21.73
N ALA A 846 15.90 39.11 -22.26
CA ALA A 846 14.63 39.38 -21.61
C ALA A 846 13.80 38.10 -21.42
N ILE A 847 13.67 37.29 -22.48
CA ILE A 847 12.94 36.02 -22.47
C ILE A 847 13.58 35.03 -21.49
N LEU A 848 14.89 34.81 -21.59
CA LEU A 848 15.60 33.86 -20.73
C LEU A 848 15.51 34.27 -19.25
N THR A 849 15.67 35.57 -18.96
CA THR A 849 15.55 36.06 -17.58
C THR A 849 14.11 35.93 -17.08
N PHE A 850 13.12 36.28 -17.89
CA PHE A 850 11.70 36.13 -17.52
C PHE A 850 11.36 34.67 -17.21
N MET A 851 11.73 33.73 -18.10
CA MET A 851 11.44 32.30 -17.91
C MET A 851 12.13 31.74 -16.67
N ASN A 852 13.39 32.10 -16.42
CA ASN A 852 14.13 31.62 -15.25
C ASN A 852 13.50 32.13 -13.95
N ILE A 853 13.14 33.41 -13.88
CA ILE A 853 12.56 34.01 -12.66
C ILE A 853 11.10 33.55 -12.46
N PHE A 854 10.32 33.38 -13.53
CA PHE A 854 8.95 32.91 -13.44
C PHE A 854 8.85 31.50 -12.83
N ASN A 855 9.85 30.65 -13.11
CA ASN A 855 9.95 29.27 -12.63
C ASN A 855 10.78 29.12 -11.34
N GLU A 856 11.34 30.20 -10.78
CA GLU A 856 12.16 30.11 -9.57
C GLU A 856 11.30 29.82 -8.34
N TYR A 857 11.58 28.69 -7.69
CA TYR A 857 10.85 28.20 -6.54
C TYR A 857 11.56 28.45 -5.21
N LEU A 858 12.87 28.17 -5.16
CA LEU A 858 13.58 27.96 -3.90
C LEU A 858 13.72 29.25 -3.10
N ILE A 859 14.23 30.31 -3.74
CA ILE A 859 14.42 31.61 -3.08
C ILE A 859 13.06 32.22 -2.77
N ALA A 860 12.10 32.14 -3.71
CA ALA A 860 10.75 32.64 -3.51
C ALA A 860 10.08 31.98 -2.28
N ARG A 861 10.20 30.66 -2.11
CA ARG A 861 9.58 29.92 -0.99
C ARG A 861 10.09 30.38 0.38
N ILE A 862 11.36 30.76 0.46
CA ILE A 862 12.02 31.12 1.72
C ILE A 862 11.74 32.57 2.09
N LEU A 863 11.67 33.45 1.08
CA LEU A 863 11.47 34.87 1.29
C LEU A 863 10.00 35.25 1.42
N LEU A 864 9.09 34.53 0.76
CA LEU A 864 7.64 34.79 0.77
C LEU A 864 6.94 33.85 1.76
N GLN A 865 6.54 34.40 2.90
CA GLN A 865 5.92 33.63 3.98
C GLN A 865 4.40 33.56 3.84
N ASP A 866 3.76 34.69 3.50
CA ASP A 866 2.31 34.73 3.36
C ASP A 866 1.86 34.11 2.03
N MET A 867 0.88 33.20 2.13
CA MET A 867 0.30 32.52 0.98
C MET A 867 -0.21 33.48 -0.09
N ASN A 868 -0.78 34.62 0.29
CA ASN A 868 -1.28 35.62 -0.65
C ASN A 868 -0.17 36.38 -1.44
N LYS A 869 1.09 36.25 -1.05
CA LYS A 869 2.26 36.87 -1.70
C LYS A 869 3.10 35.90 -2.51
N TRP A 870 2.84 34.60 -2.43
CA TRP A 870 3.58 33.58 -3.17
C TRP A 870 3.61 33.85 -4.68
N THR A 871 4.67 33.38 -5.32
CA THR A 871 4.77 33.26 -6.78
C THR A 871 4.06 32.00 -7.24
N TYR A 872 3.71 31.95 -8.52
CA TYR A 872 3.13 30.78 -9.16
C TYR A 872 3.94 29.50 -8.93
N ALA A 873 5.27 29.55 -9.07
CA ALA A 873 6.12 28.37 -8.84
C ALA A 873 6.02 27.84 -7.41
N VAL A 874 5.96 28.73 -6.40
CA VAL A 874 5.76 28.36 -4.99
C VAL A 874 4.37 27.77 -4.76
N GLY A 875 3.34 28.40 -5.34
CA GLY A 875 1.96 27.97 -5.20
C GLY A 875 1.62 26.67 -5.92
N LEU A 876 2.24 26.40 -7.07
CA LEU A 876 2.02 25.18 -7.86
C LEU A 876 2.37 23.92 -7.05
N TRP A 877 3.45 23.97 -6.26
CA TRP A 877 3.87 22.86 -5.41
C TRP A 877 2.87 22.51 -4.30
N GLN A 878 1.92 23.41 -3.98
CA GLN A 878 0.88 23.12 -3.00
C GLN A 878 -0.14 22.06 -3.49
N PHE A 879 -0.27 21.86 -4.81
CA PHE A 879 -1.10 20.77 -5.36
C PHE A 879 -0.41 19.39 -5.30
N SER A 880 0.87 19.35 -4.92
CA SER A 880 1.66 18.14 -4.67
C SER A 880 1.84 17.93 -3.17
N GLY A 881 0.82 17.36 -2.52
CA GLY A 881 0.80 17.14 -1.07
C GLY A 881 1.78 16.07 -0.59
N ARG A 882 1.95 15.95 0.74
CA ARG A 882 2.85 14.97 1.38
C ARG A 882 2.39 13.51 1.23
N PHE A 883 1.09 13.28 1.08
CA PHE A 883 0.49 11.94 1.03
C PHE A 883 -0.17 11.64 -0.31
N GLU A 884 -0.73 12.65 -0.98
CA GLU A 884 -1.37 12.50 -2.28
C GLU A 884 -1.18 13.78 -3.11
N THR A 885 -1.02 13.62 -4.42
CA THR A 885 -0.92 14.72 -5.39
C THR A 885 -2.24 14.82 -6.15
N SER A 886 -2.84 16.01 -6.17
CA SER A 886 -4.03 16.28 -6.96
C SER A 886 -3.64 16.56 -8.42
N TRP A 887 -3.44 15.51 -9.22
CA TRP A 887 -2.90 15.61 -10.59
C TRP A 887 -3.76 16.44 -11.54
N GLY A 888 -5.09 16.33 -11.47
CA GLY A 888 -5.99 17.15 -12.30
C GLY A 888 -5.79 18.66 -12.09
N PRO A 889 -5.92 19.18 -10.85
CA PRO A 889 -5.60 20.57 -10.53
C PRO A 889 -4.14 20.97 -10.82
N PHE A 890 -3.16 20.10 -10.51
CA PHE A 890 -1.74 20.39 -10.75
C PHE A 890 -1.43 20.57 -12.23
N THR A 891 -1.92 19.67 -13.10
CA THR A 891 -1.70 19.74 -14.55
C THR A 891 -2.46 20.90 -15.20
N ALA A 892 -3.69 21.19 -14.74
CA ALA A 892 -4.41 22.38 -15.18
C ALA A 892 -3.69 23.68 -14.77
N ALA A 893 -3.18 23.74 -13.53
CA ALA A 893 -2.37 24.86 -13.04
C ALA A 893 -1.08 25.02 -13.86
N ALA A 894 -0.39 23.91 -14.18
CA ALA A 894 0.79 23.85 -15.04
C ALA A 894 0.53 24.47 -16.42
N LEU A 895 -0.58 24.11 -17.07
CA LEU A 895 -0.95 24.64 -18.39
C LEU A 895 -1.27 26.13 -18.34
N ILE A 896 -2.06 26.57 -17.35
CA ILE A 896 -2.36 27.99 -17.20
C ILE A 896 -1.08 28.78 -16.91
N GLY A 897 -0.16 28.25 -16.10
CA GLY A 897 1.13 28.88 -15.82
C GLY A 897 2.07 28.99 -17.02
N ALA A 898 1.93 28.11 -18.01
CA ALA A 898 2.68 28.22 -19.26
C ALA A 898 2.20 29.40 -20.13
N VAL A 899 0.92 29.79 -20.02
CA VAL A 899 0.31 30.83 -20.88
C VAL A 899 1.05 32.17 -20.79
N PRO A 900 1.34 32.77 -19.61
CA PRO A 900 2.10 34.01 -19.54
C PRO A 900 3.49 33.94 -20.18
N MET A 901 4.19 32.80 -20.05
CA MET A 901 5.50 32.61 -20.67
C MET A 901 5.42 32.58 -22.19
N VAL A 902 4.43 31.85 -22.74
CA VAL A 902 4.18 31.79 -24.19
C VAL A 902 3.79 33.16 -24.72
N ILE A 903 2.89 33.88 -24.04
CA ILE A 903 2.50 35.24 -24.44
C ILE A 903 3.73 36.15 -24.47
N PHE A 904 4.56 36.14 -23.43
CA PHE A 904 5.76 36.98 -23.36
C PHE A 904 6.76 36.65 -24.48
N PHE A 905 6.97 35.37 -24.77
CA PHE A 905 7.79 34.94 -25.90
C PHE A 905 7.23 35.44 -27.24
N LEU A 906 5.93 35.22 -27.51
CA LEU A 906 5.29 35.63 -28.76
C LEU A 906 5.35 37.15 -28.97
N VAL A 907 5.15 37.94 -27.90
CA VAL A 907 5.26 39.40 -27.95
C VAL A 907 6.67 39.87 -28.31
N LEU A 908 7.71 39.12 -27.93
CA LEU A 908 9.11 39.46 -28.21
C LEU A 908 9.71 38.76 -29.44
N GLN A 909 9.02 37.78 -30.03
CA GLN A 909 9.51 36.95 -31.12
C GLN A 909 9.94 37.77 -32.34
N ASP A 910 9.20 38.83 -32.70
CA ASP A 910 9.50 39.69 -33.85
C ASP A 910 10.85 40.41 -33.71
N TYR A 911 11.35 40.59 -32.49
CA TYR A 911 12.65 41.20 -32.25
C TYR A 911 13.82 40.23 -32.43
N ILE A 912 13.57 38.91 -32.49
CA ILE A 912 14.60 37.86 -32.59
C ILE A 912 15.08 37.67 -34.04
N VAL A 913 14.44 38.32 -35.02
CA VAL A 913 14.77 38.16 -36.45
C VAL A 913 16.16 38.73 -36.77
N GLY A 914 17.00 37.91 -37.40
CA GLY A 914 18.34 38.30 -37.86
C GLY A 914 18.31 39.17 -39.12
N GLY A 915 19.41 39.89 -39.39
CA GLY A 915 19.58 40.68 -40.62
C GLY A 915 19.61 42.20 -40.45
N LEU A 916 19.45 42.74 -39.24
CA LEU A 916 19.51 44.19 -38.97
C LEU A 916 20.86 44.85 -39.33
N THR A 917 21.93 44.07 -39.42
CA THR A 917 23.28 44.53 -39.81
C THR A 917 23.61 44.25 -41.29
N GLN A 918 22.75 43.53 -42.03
CA GLN A 918 23.00 43.25 -43.44
C GLN A 918 22.85 44.53 -44.28
N GLY A 919 23.89 44.90 -45.02
CA GLY A 919 23.92 46.05 -45.94
C GLY A 919 24.48 47.35 -45.40
N GLY A 920 24.76 47.45 -44.08
CA GLY A 920 25.32 48.66 -43.46
C GLY A 920 26.84 48.82 -43.59
N VAL A 921 27.56 47.72 -43.75
CA VAL A 921 29.02 47.68 -43.96
C VAL A 921 29.31 46.69 -45.07
N LYS A 922 30.12 47.10 -46.04
CA LYS A 922 30.59 46.24 -47.12
C LYS A 922 31.98 45.73 -46.73
N GLU A 923 32.07 44.46 -46.37
CA GLU A 923 33.35 43.74 -46.26
C GLU A 923 33.79 43.20 -47.61
#